data_AF-R7EVW3-F1
#
_entry.id   AF-R7EVW3-F1
#
_cell.length_a   1.000
_cell.length_b   1.000
_cell.length_c   1.000
_cell.angle_alpha   90.00
_cell.angle_beta   90.00
_cell.angle_gamma   90.00
#
_symmetry.space_group_name_H-M   'P 1'
#
loop_
_entity.id
_entity.type
_entity.pdbx_description
1 polymer ?
#
loop_
_entity_poly.entity_id
_entity_poly.type
_entity_poly.pdbx_seq_one_letter_code
_entity_poly.pdbx_strand_id
1 'polypeptide(L)'
;MKLFFYEIKKAFGYRFFTLSLAVLGIISLGTSMLSLRGTTSRLRDRNTIDAYRIYAEDSEEFKTNYEKYLALADAGAPVPEEFRYLSAVMRHASSNAAYPEKMLKLAETARRRALSLQRDGYDTGDFVYDYQKQCEGLYRHAAETVSLPTRIISGWDNYFSDEYTLYFIFASVFLLVCTVYIPERADGIYPLIRCTKKGGGATAAAKIMTVLIISTFICFAFSGASLATVAIKLGMSPPRYPVQSLSGFEYCPYIISTGGYFLIHSLLRLAAVLIFAAFCAAVAALTRDYLFTFLGAAAFTAANIIMRTASYDSLNAPGRLFNIFSLGNCGGIFERYFAINVGGRLVQLAVFGTCVLIPAVALCTAAAFSAPAFTDAGICGRILKKIRGISAGRTKKSRVPLRHMQLLQYEAHKVLGNIGILTALALLIAARTGWAFAAYSASDDADEIFYREYMARLDGKYTEEKAQYLKDEMQSIVFAIRQYETLSDNGTDMSDDEKRELFERASYAYSHKTAAERALEYSNRISALNEFDKTHAVFLYDSGWRLIFDRHADIAALAVTVVLLCGIFGTEYRKTTSSGSFANILRATPCGRKKTFAAKLGFACLSTALIYVLFEMTDLILIAHFYSLPHPDTGYAVLLDPPVAGGSVRYPGISLAAFAACANALRFAATLFAAVMVFALSALIGKSITVMLTAALLFALPAALSKSRGLAFMAKIDILNAAAGGELLRISEAENPQHPLRYAALTVAVMLFISVLLTAAARRKWCHESEVGK
;
A
#
# COMPACT_ATOMS: atom_id res chain seq x y z
N MET A 1 -35.44 -4.23 17.64
CA MET A 1 -34.90 -5.60 17.78
C MET A 1 -35.22 -6.54 16.60
N LYS A 2 -36.48 -6.88 16.26
CA LYS A 2 -36.79 -7.85 15.18
C LYS A 2 -36.16 -7.55 13.80
N LEU A 3 -36.14 -6.27 13.37
CA LEU A 3 -35.51 -5.83 12.12
C LEU A 3 -33.98 -5.97 12.12
N PHE A 4 -33.34 -5.72 13.26
CA PHE A 4 -31.90 -5.84 13.42
C PHE A 4 -31.42 -7.29 13.29
N PHE A 5 -32.11 -8.23 13.97
CA PHE A 5 -31.82 -9.66 13.83
C PHE A 5 -32.08 -10.18 12.40
N TYR A 6 -33.07 -9.61 11.70
CA TYR A 6 -33.30 -9.92 10.28
C TYR A 6 -32.11 -9.50 9.41
N GLU A 7 -31.59 -8.28 9.56
CA GLU A 7 -30.43 -7.82 8.76
C GLU A 7 -29.16 -8.62 9.07
N ILE A 8 -28.93 -9.03 10.33
CA ILE A 8 -27.83 -9.94 10.68
C ILE A 8 -28.01 -11.28 9.94
N LYS A 9 -29.19 -11.90 10.07
CA LYS A 9 -29.48 -13.19 9.43
C LYS A 9 -29.33 -13.10 7.91
N LYS A 10 -29.72 -11.97 7.32
CA LYS A 10 -29.56 -11.69 5.89
C LYS A 10 -28.09 -11.57 5.51
N ALA A 11 -27.28 -10.79 6.24
CA ALA A 11 -25.85 -10.64 5.96
C ALA A 11 -25.11 -12.00 5.97
N PHE A 12 -25.32 -12.82 7.00
CA PHE A 12 -24.72 -14.16 7.11
C PHE A 12 -25.39 -15.21 6.21
N GLY A 13 -26.61 -14.96 5.74
CA GLY A 13 -27.30 -15.81 4.76
C GLY A 13 -26.67 -15.75 3.37
N TYR A 14 -25.95 -14.67 3.04
CA TYR A 14 -25.15 -14.59 1.82
C TYR A 14 -23.88 -15.44 1.95
N ARG A 15 -23.93 -16.67 1.42
CA ARG A 15 -22.77 -17.59 1.36
C ARG A 15 -21.49 -16.93 0.83
N PHE A 16 -21.64 -15.97 -0.08
CA PHE A 16 -20.51 -15.22 -0.62
C PHE A 16 -19.78 -14.39 0.46
N PHE A 17 -20.53 -13.70 1.32
CA PHE A 17 -19.96 -12.89 2.39
C PHE A 17 -19.21 -13.76 3.40
N THR A 18 -19.83 -14.86 3.84
CA THR A 18 -19.24 -15.76 4.83
C THR A 18 -17.99 -16.48 4.31
N LEU A 19 -17.99 -16.94 3.06
CA LEU A 19 -16.80 -17.51 2.42
C LEU A 19 -15.68 -16.47 2.27
N SER A 20 -16.00 -15.25 1.83
CA SER A 20 -15.00 -14.19 1.67
C SER A 20 -14.40 -13.79 3.02
N LEU A 21 -15.22 -13.69 4.07
CA LEU A 21 -14.76 -13.41 5.42
C LEU A 21 -13.82 -14.51 5.95
N ALA A 22 -14.14 -15.78 5.69
CA ALA A 22 -13.28 -16.90 6.06
C ALA A 22 -11.94 -16.87 5.31
N VAL A 23 -11.96 -16.62 4.00
CA VAL A 23 -10.74 -16.50 3.18
C VAL A 23 -9.86 -15.33 3.66
N LEU A 24 -10.44 -14.15 3.88
CA LEU A 24 -9.71 -13.00 4.42
C LEU A 24 -9.13 -13.29 5.81
N GLY A 25 -9.86 -14.01 6.66
CA GLY A 25 -9.36 -14.44 7.97
C GLY A 25 -8.17 -15.41 7.87
N ILE A 26 -8.23 -16.39 6.97
CA ILE A 26 -7.12 -17.33 6.72
C ILE A 26 -5.90 -16.60 6.18
N ILE A 27 -6.09 -15.69 5.22
CA ILE A 27 -4.98 -14.90 4.65
C ILE A 27 -4.38 -14.01 5.73
N SER A 28 -5.19 -13.32 6.54
CA SER A 28 -4.72 -12.48 7.64
C SER A 28 -3.89 -13.27 8.65
N LEU A 29 -4.36 -14.47 9.04
CA LEU A 29 -3.60 -15.38 9.89
C LEU A 29 -2.29 -15.82 9.24
N GLY A 30 -2.33 -16.17 7.95
CA GLY A 30 -1.15 -16.54 7.17
C GLY A 30 -0.11 -15.42 7.12
N THR A 31 -0.54 -14.18 6.89
CA THR A 31 0.35 -13.01 6.85
C THR A 31 0.96 -12.70 8.22
N SER A 32 0.17 -12.76 9.30
CA SER A 32 0.69 -12.56 10.66
C SER A 32 1.65 -13.70 11.08
N MET A 33 1.39 -14.94 10.65
CA MET A 33 2.32 -16.06 10.88
C MET A 33 3.63 -15.91 10.10
N LEU A 34 3.56 -15.37 8.88
CA LEU A 34 4.71 -15.14 8.02
C LEU A 34 5.58 -13.99 8.51
N SER A 35 4.99 -12.88 8.96
CA SER A 35 5.73 -11.74 9.50
C SER A 35 6.55 -12.13 10.73
N LEU A 36 6.02 -13.04 11.57
CA LEU A 36 6.70 -13.53 12.77
C LEU A 36 7.84 -14.54 12.49
N ARG A 37 7.93 -15.10 11.27
CA ARG A 37 8.92 -16.14 10.95
C ARG A 37 10.36 -15.62 10.97
N GLY A 38 10.58 -14.35 10.67
CA GLY A 38 11.90 -13.69 10.79
C GLY A 38 12.30 -13.35 12.23
N THR A 39 11.34 -13.12 13.12
CA THR A 39 11.58 -12.70 14.52
C THR A 39 11.82 -13.89 15.45
N THR A 40 11.24 -15.06 15.14
CA THR A 40 11.40 -16.28 15.94
C THR A 40 12.85 -16.76 16.09
N SER A 41 13.75 -16.48 15.12
CA SER A 41 15.16 -16.87 15.22
C SER A 41 16.00 -15.98 16.14
N ARG A 42 15.53 -14.76 16.48
CA ARG A 42 16.28 -13.82 17.34
C ARG A 42 15.88 -13.89 18.82
N LEU A 43 14.61 -14.19 19.11
CA LEU A 43 14.05 -14.11 20.47
C LEU A 43 13.82 -15.49 21.12
N ARG A 44 13.77 -16.57 20.34
CA ARG A 44 13.47 -17.93 20.83
C ARG A 44 14.68 -18.87 20.80
N ASP A 45 15.89 -18.33 20.92
CA ASP A 45 16.98 -19.19 21.41
C ASP A 45 16.72 -19.40 22.90
N ARG A 46 16.44 -20.66 23.28
CA ARG A 46 16.19 -21.05 24.67
C ARG A 46 17.29 -20.52 25.59
N ASN A 47 18.52 -20.50 25.08
CA ASN A 47 19.73 -19.97 25.69
C ASN A 47 19.64 -18.47 26.03
N THR A 48 18.99 -17.64 25.20
CA THR A 48 18.81 -16.21 25.49
C THR A 48 17.83 -15.99 26.65
N ILE A 49 16.72 -16.74 26.67
CA ILE A 49 15.72 -16.65 27.74
C ILE A 49 16.31 -17.15 29.06
N ASP A 50 17.09 -18.23 29.01
CA ASP A 50 17.80 -18.77 30.17
C ASP A 50 18.88 -17.78 30.66
N ALA A 51 19.61 -17.12 29.76
CA ALA A 51 20.56 -16.05 30.12
C ALA A 51 19.87 -14.87 30.83
N TYR A 52 18.67 -14.45 30.40
CA TYR A 52 17.88 -13.44 31.12
C TYR A 52 17.38 -13.91 32.49
N ARG A 53 17.14 -15.21 32.67
CA ARG A 53 16.80 -15.78 33.98
C ARG A 53 18.01 -15.72 34.91
N ILE A 54 19.17 -16.17 34.44
CA ILE A 54 20.43 -16.16 35.20
C ILE A 54 20.79 -14.73 35.61
N TYR A 55 20.71 -13.75 34.69
CA TYR A 55 20.94 -12.34 35.02
C TYR A 55 19.97 -11.80 36.10
N ALA A 56 18.74 -12.30 36.14
CA ALA A 56 17.75 -11.88 37.13
C ALA A 56 17.91 -12.59 38.50
N GLU A 57 18.58 -13.74 38.53
CA GLU A 57 18.86 -14.50 39.75
C GLU A 57 20.18 -14.05 40.39
N ASP A 58 21.24 -13.87 39.60
CA ASP A 58 22.54 -13.36 40.04
C ASP A 58 23.17 -12.42 38.98
N SER A 59 22.96 -11.11 39.17
CA SER A 59 23.45 -10.10 38.22
C SER A 59 24.96 -9.85 38.30
N GLU A 60 25.60 -10.16 39.43
CA GLU A 60 27.04 -9.92 39.62
C GLU A 60 27.87 -11.04 39.02
N GLU A 61 27.46 -12.30 39.23
CA GLU A 61 28.07 -13.46 38.58
C GLU A 61 27.95 -13.35 37.06
N PHE A 62 26.79 -12.90 36.57
CA PHE A 62 26.56 -12.70 35.14
C PHE A 62 27.49 -11.65 34.51
N LYS A 63 27.68 -10.51 35.19
CA LYS A 63 28.60 -9.45 34.74
C LYS A 63 30.05 -9.94 34.71
N THR A 64 30.46 -10.66 35.75
CA THR A 64 31.82 -11.23 35.85
C THR A 64 32.10 -12.19 34.70
N ASN A 65 31.14 -13.07 34.38
CA ASN A 65 31.24 -13.98 33.24
C ASN A 65 31.26 -13.24 31.88
N TYR A 66 30.45 -12.18 31.74
CA TYR A 66 30.46 -11.34 30.54
C TYR A 66 31.81 -10.63 30.34
N GLU A 67 32.37 -10.01 31.38
CA GLU A 67 33.65 -9.30 31.32
C GLU A 67 34.82 -10.25 30.98
N LYS A 68 34.80 -11.45 31.56
CA LYS A 68 35.78 -12.51 31.24
C LYS A 68 35.76 -12.86 29.74
N TYR A 69 34.58 -13.03 29.15
CA TYR A 69 34.46 -13.34 27.73
C TYR A 69 34.70 -12.14 26.81
N LEU A 70 34.38 -10.93 27.26
CA LEU A 70 34.70 -9.69 26.55
C LEU A 70 36.21 -9.50 26.43
N ALA A 71 36.96 -9.73 27.52
CA ALA A 71 38.42 -9.68 27.51
C ALA A 71 39.05 -10.70 26.55
N LEU A 72 38.46 -11.88 26.41
CA LEU A 72 38.87 -12.87 25.41
C LEU A 72 38.58 -12.40 23.98
N ALA A 73 37.43 -11.77 23.76
CA ALA A 73 37.05 -11.20 22.46
C ALA A 73 38.01 -10.08 22.02
N ASP A 74 38.32 -9.16 22.94
CA ASP A 74 39.22 -8.02 22.69
C ASP A 74 40.67 -8.49 22.44
N ALA A 75 41.07 -9.61 23.05
CA ALA A 75 42.36 -10.26 22.81
C ALA A 75 42.42 -11.10 21.52
N GLY A 76 41.31 -11.16 20.75
CA GLY A 76 41.22 -11.96 19.52
C GLY A 76 41.17 -13.49 19.75
N ALA A 77 40.92 -13.93 20.98
CA ALA A 77 40.81 -15.34 21.33
C ALA A 77 39.44 -15.93 20.97
N PRO A 78 39.32 -17.25 20.72
CA PRO A 78 38.03 -17.88 20.44
C PRO A 78 37.09 -17.75 21.64
N VAL A 79 35.93 -17.14 21.41
CA VAL A 79 34.92 -16.88 22.44
C VAL A 79 33.81 -17.93 22.39
N PRO A 80 33.32 -18.45 23.53
CA PRO A 80 32.21 -19.39 23.56
C PRO A 80 30.93 -18.82 22.93
N GLU A 81 30.10 -19.69 22.37
CA GLU A 81 28.81 -19.32 21.76
C GLU A 81 27.90 -18.57 22.77
N GLU A 82 28.03 -18.89 24.05
CA GLU A 82 27.34 -18.25 25.17
C GLU A 82 27.53 -16.72 25.22
N PHE A 83 28.70 -16.22 24.83
CA PHE A 83 29.01 -14.80 24.80
C PHE A 83 28.07 -14.00 23.89
N ARG A 84 27.57 -14.62 22.81
CA ARG A 84 26.57 -13.98 21.95
C ARG A 84 25.30 -13.62 22.72
N TYR A 85 24.84 -14.51 23.58
CA TYR A 85 23.62 -14.31 24.38
C TYR A 85 23.89 -13.38 25.57
N LEU A 86 25.02 -13.55 26.26
CA LEU A 86 25.45 -12.68 27.36
C LEU A 86 25.59 -11.22 26.89
N SER A 87 26.25 -11.00 25.74
CA SER A 87 26.42 -9.66 25.16
C SER A 87 25.11 -9.02 24.71
N ALA A 88 24.12 -9.81 24.28
CA ALA A 88 22.79 -9.30 23.95
C ALA A 88 22.03 -8.86 25.21
N VAL A 89 22.10 -9.66 26.28
CA VAL A 89 21.50 -9.35 27.58
C VAL A 89 22.12 -8.08 28.17
N MET A 90 23.45 -8.01 28.21
CA MET A 90 24.18 -6.86 28.74
C MET A 90 23.91 -5.58 27.97
N ARG A 91 23.91 -5.63 26.62
CA ARG A 91 23.57 -4.46 25.79
C ARG A 91 22.16 -3.94 26.04
N HIS A 92 21.19 -4.83 26.22
CA HIS A 92 19.81 -4.43 26.52
C HIS A 92 19.70 -3.87 27.95
N ALA A 93 20.33 -4.50 28.93
CA ALA A 93 20.33 -4.04 30.32
C ALA A 93 21.01 -2.67 30.46
N SER A 94 22.15 -2.45 29.80
CA SER A 94 22.85 -1.17 29.80
C SER A 94 22.04 -0.07 29.09
N SER A 95 21.39 -0.40 27.96
CA SER A 95 20.50 0.55 27.26
C SER A 95 19.33 0.98 28.14
N ASN A 96 18.72 0.05 28.88
CA ASN A 96 17.63 0.36 29.80
C ASN A 96 18.10 1.15 31.03
N ALA A 97 19.30 0.89 31.53
CA ALA A 97 19.90 1.66 32.61
C ALA A 97 20.23 3.11 32.19
N ALA A 98 20.62 3.33 30.93
CA ALA A 98 20.88 4.65 30.37
C ALA A 98 19.62 5.45 29.99
N TYR A 99 18.42 4.86 30.13
CA TYR A 99 17.17 5.51 29.73
C TYR A 99 16.91 6.86 30.43
N PRO A 100 17.07 7.00 31.76
CA PRO A 100 16.84 8.28 32.44
C PRO A 100 17.77 9.38 31.91
N GLU A 101 19.05 9.06 31.67
CA GLU A 101 20.04 10.00 31.13
C GLU A 101 19.67 10.45 29.70
N LYS A 102 19.21 9.51 28.86
CA LYS A 102 18.71 9.82 27.50
C LYS A 102 17.53 10.80 27.54
N MET A 103 16.56 10.57 28.43
CA MET A 103 15.39 11.44 28.56
C MET A 103 15.76 12.82 29.13
N LEU A 104 16.69 12.89 30.08
CA LEU A 104 17.22 14.15 30.59
C LEU A 104 17.92 14.97 29.50
N LYS A 105 18.76 14.33 28.68
CA LYS A 105 19.43 14.99 27.54
C LYS A 105 18.44 15.58 26.53
N LEU A 106 17.33 14.87 26.28
CA LEU A 106 16.22 15.37 25.46
C LEU A 106 15.53 16.58 26.10
N ALA A 107 15.24 16.51 27.40
CA ALA A 107 14.65 17.61 28.15
C ALA A 107 15.54 18.85 28.15
N GLU A 108 16.85 18.70 28.33
CA GLU A 108 17.82 19.80 28.28
C GLU A 108 17.96 20.41 26.88
N THR A 109 17.88 19.58 25.85
CA THR A 109 17.90 20.07 24.46
C THR A 109 16.64 20.87 24.14
N ALA A 110 15.46 20.40 24.60
CA ALA A 110 14.21 21.14 24.49
C ALA A 110 14.28 22.47 25.26
N ARG A 111 14.83 22.47 26.48
CA ARG A 111 15.06 23.69 27.27
C ARG A 111 15.96 24.70 26.57
N ARG A 112 17.09 24.25 26.00
CA ARG A 112 18.01 25.13 25.24
C ARG A 112 17.33 25.76 24.03
N ARG A 113 16.50 24.99 23.31
CA ARG A 113 15.70 25.50 22.18
C ARG A 113 14.61 26.48 22.63
N ALA A 114 13.95 26.22 23.75
CA ALA A 114 12.97 27.16 24.31
C ALA A 114 13.64 28.50 24.67
N LEU A 115 14.83 28.46 25.28
CA LEU A 115 15.60 29.66 25.62
C LEU A 115 16.11 30.42 24.40
N SER A 116 16.51 29.74 23.31
CA SER A 116 16.89 30.42 22.07
C SER A 116 15.68 31.09 21.42
N LEU A 117 14.54 30.41 21.34
CA LEU A 117 13.30 30.98 20.81
C LEU A 117 12.85 32.20 21.61
N GLN A 118 13.03 32.19 22.93
CA GLN A 118 12.74 33.33 23.78
C GLN A 118 13.64 34.54 23.47
N ARG A 119 14.90 34.32 23.10
CA ARG A 119 15.80 35.39 22.63
C ARG A 119 15.39 35.94 21.27
N ASP A 120 14.82 35.10 20.42
CA ASP A 120 14.30 35.45 19.09
C ASP A 120 12.92 36.14 19.15
N GLY A 121 12.38 36.38 20.35
CA GLY A 121 11.13 37.12 20.57
C GLY A 121 9.86 36.27 20.64
N TYR A 122 9.95 34.94 20.66
CA TYR A 122 8.81 34.05 20.87
C TYR A 122 8.50 33.91 22.38
N ASP A 123 7.24 33.99 22.78
CA ASP A 123 6.84 33.91 24.19
C ASP A 123 5.68 32.91 24.41
N THR A 124 5.27 32.79 25.67
CA THR A 124 4.19 31.96 26.18
C THR A 124 2.89 32.24 25.43
N GLY A 125 2.35 31.23 24.75
CA GLY A 125 1.22 31.38 23.82
C GLY A 125 1.58 31.11 22.36
N ASP A 126 2.87 31.19 22.00
CA ASP A 126 3.37 30.76 20.70
C ASP A 126 3.59 29.24 20.67
N PHE A 127 3.05 28.60 19.63
CA PHE A 127 3.14 27.15 19.43
C PHE A 127 4.56 26.60 19.60
N VAL A 128 5.56 27.22 18.97
CA VAL A 128 6.93 26.67 18.92
C VAL A 128 7.57 26.69 20.31
N TYR A 129 7.38 27.77 21.07
CA TYR A 129 7.90 27.90 22.43
C TYR A 129 7.17 26.95 23.40
N ASP A 130 5.83 26.97 23.41
CA ASP A 130 5.03 26.11 24.28
C ASP A 130 5.27 24.62 24.01
N TYR A 131 5.56 24.26 22.75
CA TYR A 131 5.92 22.90 22.36
C TYR A 131 7.21 22.44 23.02
N GLN A 132 8.26 23.26 22.97
CA GLN A 132 9.55 22.93 23.59
C GLN A 132 9.42 22.85 25.12
N LYS A 133 8.63 23.75 25.72
CA LYS A 133 8.39 23.75 27.16
C LYS A 133 7.62 22.51 27.63
N GLN A 134 6.62 22.05 26.86
CA GLN A 134 5.93 20.79 27.16
C GLN A 134 6.82 19.57 26.93
N CYS A 135 7.65 19.56 25.88
CA CYS A 135 8.68 18.53 25.69
C CYS A 135 9.59 18.42 26.93
N GLU A 136 10.13 19.54 27.42
CA GLU A 136 10.99 19.56 28.60
C GLU A 136 10.31 18.90 29.80
N GLY A 137 9.08 19.34 30.13
CA GLY A 137 8.34 18.83 31.28
C GLY A 137 8.03 17.33 31.17
N LEU A 138 7.58 16.86 30.01
CA LEU A 138 7.20 15.47 29.80
C LEU A 138 8.41 14.52 29.86
N TYR A 139 9.52 14.85 29.19
CA TYR A 139 10.69 13.99 29.19
C TYR A 139 11.43 14.00 30.54
N ARG A 140 11.47 15.14 31.25
CA ARG A 140 12.00 15.18 32.62
C ARG A 140 11.17 14.30 33.57
N HIS A 141 9.83 14.40 33.49
CA HIS A 141 8.94 13.56 34.29
C HIS A 141 9.09 12.06 33.95
N ALA A 142 9.27 11.73 32.67
CA ALA A 142 9.51 10.36 32.22
C ALA A 142 10.86 9.81 32.75
N ALA A 143 11.91 10.64 32.81
CA ALA A 143 13.21 10.26 33.37
C ALA A 143 13.12 9.91 34.87
N GLU A 144 12.32 10.66 35.63
CA GLU A 144 12.17 10.49 37.08
C GLU A 144 11.26 9.33 37.46
N THR A 145 10.24 9.03 36.64
CA THR A 145 9.13 8.15 37.03
C THR A 145 9.20 6.76 36.39
N VAL A 146 9.81 6.62 35.21
CA VAL A 146 9.82 5.35 34.47
C VAL A 146 11.00 4.48 34.91
N SER A 147 10.69 3.29 35.44
CA SER A 147 11.68 2.23 35.65
C SER A 147 11.51 1.14 34.60
N LEU A 148 12.53 0.95 33.76
CA LEU A 148 12.50 -0.08 32.73
C LEU A 148 12.88 -1.46 33.30
N PRO A 149 12.18 -2.54 32.91
CA PRO A 149 12.53 -3.88 33.37
C PRO A 149 13.87 -4.33 32.80
N THR A 150 14.58 -5.16 33.56
CA THR A 150 15.83 -5.81 33.15
C THR A 150 15.64 -7.02 32.22
N ARG A 151 14.39 -7.34 31.85
CA ARG A 151 14.03 -8.45 30.96
C ARG A 151 13.55 -7.95 29.61
N ILE A 152 13.81 -8.71 28.55
CA ILE A 152 13.23 -8.43 27.22
C ILE A 152 11.71 -8.54 27.29
N ILE A 153 11.05 -7.54 26.71
CA ILE A 153 9.62 -7.59 26.44
C ILE A 153 9.39 -8.32 25.11
N SER A 154 8.56 -9.36 25.17
CA SER A 154 8.24 -10.22 24.04
C SER A 154 6.78 -10.04 23.61
N GLY A 155 6.53 -10.25 22.32
CA GLY A 155 5.20 -10.27 21.71
C GLY A 155 4.63 -8.90 21.35
N TRP A 156 4.55 -7.97 22.31
CA TRP A 156 3.84 -6.69 22.15
C TRP A 156 4.32 -5.84 20.97
N ASP A 157 5.63 -5.72 20.77
CA ASP A 157 6.22 -4.92 19.68
C ASP A 157 5.78 -5.43 18.29
N ASN A 158 5.71 -6.75 18.12
CA ASN A 158 5.27 -7.38 16.88
C ASN A 158 3.77 -7.20 16.64
N TYR A 159 2.96 -7.19 17.70
CA TYR A 159 1.52 -6.94 17.59
C TYR A 159 1.22 -5.49 17.19
N PHE A 160 1.89 -4.52 17.80
CA PHE A 160 1.70 -3.10 17.47
C PHE A 160 2.27 -2.73 16.09
N SER A 161 3.29 -3.43 15.63
CA SER A 161 3.87 -3.25 14.30
C SER A 161 3.06 -3.90 13.16
N ASP A 162 2.03 -4.71 13.47
CA ASP A 162 1.21 -5.39 12.44
C ASP A 162 0.18 -4.46 11.81
N GLU A 163 0.59 -3.77 10.73
CA GLU A 163 -0.30 -2.92 9.94
C GLU A 163 -1.27 -3.73 9.04
N TYR A 164 -0.94 -4.98 8.70
CA TYR A 164 -1.68 -5.77 7.70
C TYR A 164 -3.08 -6.16 8.17
N THR A 165 -3.21 -6.47 9.46
CA THR A 165 -4.50 -6.83 10.07
C THR A 165 -5.55 -5.75 9.85
N LEU A 166 -5.18 -4.47 9.88
CA LEU A 166 -6.11 -3.35 9.65
C LEU A 166 -6.68 -3.34 8.23
N TYR A 167 -5.84 -3.60 7.21
CA TYR A 167 -6.29 -3.67 5.81
C TYR A 167 -7.32 -4.79 5.59
N PHE A 168 -7.13 -5.95 6.22
CA PHE A 168 -8.09 -7.06 6.14
C PHE A 168 -9.41 -6.76 6.85
N ILE A 169 -9.37 -6.03 7.96
CA ILE A 169 -10.59 -5.56 8.65
C ILE A 169 -11.36 -4.60 7.73
N PHE A 170 -10.69 -3.61 7.12
CA PHE A 170 -11.33 -2.68 6.19
C PHE A 170 -11.94 -3.39 4.98
N ALA A 171 -11.22 -4.34 4.37
CA ALA A 171 -11.77 -5.15 3.29
C ALA A 171 -13.04 -5.91 3.72
N SER A 172 -13.01 -6.55 4.89
CA SER A 172 -14.15 -7.29 5.44
C SER A 172 -15.36 -6.40 5.73
N VAL A 173 -15.14 -5.21 6.27
CA VAL A 173 -16.18 -4.21 6.53
C VAL A 173 -16.78 -3.65 5.24
N PHE A 174 -15.95 -3.40 4.22
CA PHE A 174 -16.43 -3.01 2.90
C PHE A 174 -17.37 -4.06 2.30
N LEU A 175 -17.01 -5.35 2.40
CA LEU A 175 -17.86 -6.46 1.96
C LEU A 175 -19.18 -6.51 2.72
N LEU A 176 -19.12 -6.36 4.04
CA LEU A 176 -20.30 -6.31 4.90
C LEU A 176 -21.26 -5.20 4.42
N VAL A 177 -20.76 -3.97 4.25
CA VAL A 177 -21.57 -2.84 3.77
C VAL A 177 -22.23 -3.16 2.42
N CYS A 178 -21.46 -3.70 1.48
CA CYS A 178 -21.97 -4.06 0.17
C CYS A 178 -23.10 -5.10 0.25
N THR A 179 -23.00 -6.07 1.16
CA THR A 179 -24.01 -7.13 1.32
C THR A 179 -25.29 -6.66 2.01
N VAL A 180 -25.21 -5.67 2.91
CA VAL A 180 -26.38 -5.14 3.63
C VAL A 180 -27.21 -4.20 2.74
N TYR A 181 -26.55 -3.31 1.99
CA TYR A 181 -27.23 -2.21 1.30
C TYR A 181 -27.67 -2.51 -0.12
N ILE A 182 -26.88 -3.26 -0.88
CA ILE A 182 -26.97 -3.23 -2.34
C ILE A 182 -27.82 -4.38 -2.92
N PRO A 183 -27.85 -5.62 -2.37
CA PRO A 183 -28.66 -6.70 -2.91
C PRO A 183 -30.14 -6.36 -3.06
N GLU A 184 -30.73 -5.61 -2.14
CA GLU A 184 -32.16 -5.24 -2.21
C GLU A 184 -32.53 -4.45 -3.45
N ARG A 185 -31.62 -3.59 -3.94
CA ARG A 185 -31.81 -2.88 -5.20
C ARG A 185 -31.45 -3.77 -6.38
N ALA A 186 -30.43 -4.62 -6.23
CA ALA A 186 -30.03 -5.56 -7.27
C ALA A 186 -31.18 -6.53 -7.61
N ASP A 187 -31.90 -6.99 -6.58
CA ASP A 187 -33.01 -7.94 -6.65
C ASP A 187 -34.37 -7.26 -6.93
N GLY A 188 -34.41 -5.92 -6.99
CA GLY A 188 -35.63 -5.16 -7.31
C GLY A 188 -36.66 -5.07 -6.18
N ILE A 189 -36.34 -5.57 -4.99
CA ILE A 189 -37.26 -5.61 -3.83
C ILE A 189 -37.27 -4.28 -3.07
N TYR A 190 -36.31 -3.38 -3.33
CA TYR A 190 -36.18 -2.10 -2.66
C TYR A 190 -37.45 -1.23 -2.63
N PRO A 191 -38.21 -1.04 -3.74
CA PRO A 191 -39.46 -0.28 -3.71
C PRO A 191 -40.52 -0.94 -2.83
N LEU A 192 -40.60 -2.28 -2.83
CA LEU A 192 -41.53 -3.04 -1.99
C LEU A 192 -41.23 -2.83 -0.51
N ILE A 193 -39.94 -2.86 -0.13
CA ILE A 193 -39.52 -2.59 1.26
C ILE A 193 -39.99 -1.21 1.69
N ARG A 194 -39.75 -0.18 0.87
CA ARG A 194 -40.15 1.22 1.15
C ARG A 194 -41.65 1.40 1.36
N CYS A 195 -42.49 0.60 0.72
CA CYS A 195 -43.94 0.63 0.88
C CYS A 195 -44.43 -0.01 2.19
N THR A 196 -43.58 -0.72 2.93
CA THR A 196 -43.97 -1.34 4.21
C THR A 196 -43.96 -0.35 5.38
N LYS A 197 -44.79 -0.59 6.41
CA LYS A 197 -44.94 0.26 7.61
C LYS A 197 -43.62 0.62 8.32
N LYS A 198 -42.59 -0.23 8.23
CA LYS A 198 -41.26 0.00 8.83
C LYS A 198 -40.12 0.11 7.79
N GLY A 199 -40.47 0.23 6.51
CA GLY A 199 -39.54 0.23 5.38
C GLY A 199 -38.70 1.48 5.17
N GLY A 200 -39.06 2.58 5.84
CA GLY A 200 -38.35 3.86 5.79
C GLY A 200 -37.20 3.94 6.80
N GLY A 201 -37.21 4.97 7.65
CA GLY A 201 -36.13 5.25 8.60
C GLY A 201 -35.79 4.11 9.57
N ALA A 202 -36.79 3.30 9.97
CA ALA A 202 -36.57 2.16 10.86
C ALA A 202 -35.72 1.04 10.23
N THR A 203 -35.88 0.77 8.93
CA THR A 203 -35.03 -0.20 8.21
C THR A 203 -33.63 0.37 7.97
N ALA A 204 -33.52 1.66 7.66
CA ALA A 204 -32.23 2.33 7.52
C ALA A 204 -31.43 2.31 8.84
N ALA A 205 -32.07 2.66 9.96
CA ALA A 205 -31.47 2.59 11.29
C ALA A 205 -31.01 1.16 11.65
N ALA A 206 -31.83 0.14 11.33
CA ALA A 206 -31.47 -1.25 11.57
C ALA A 206 -30.20 -1.65 10.78
N LYS A 207 -30.08 -1.26 9.51
CA LYS A 207 -28.89 -1.55 8.69
C LYS A 207 -27.62 -0.92 9.22
N ILE A 208 -27.68 0.35 9.64
CA ILE A 208 -26.53 1.06 10.20
C ILE A 208 -26.09 0.37 11.48
N MET A 209 -27.03 0.07 12.38
CA MET A 209 -26.76 -0.65 13.62
C MET A 209 -26.14 -2.04 13.35
N THR A 210 -26.65 -2.77 12.35
CA THR A 210 -26.08 -4.06 11.91
C THR A 210 -24.66 -3.89 11.40
N VAL A 211 -24.40 -2.91 10.54
CA VAL A 211 -23.05 -2.64 10.03
C VAL A 211 -22.08 -2.30 11.17
N LEU A 212 -22.46 -1.40 12.08
CA LEU A 212 -21.60 -0.99 13.19
C LEU A 212 -21.29 -2.17 14.13
N ILE A 213 -22.31 -2.92 14.57
CA ILE A 213 -22.12 -4.04 15.51
C ILE A 213 -21.31 -5.17 14.88
N ILE A 214 -21.60 -5.57 13.64
CA ILE A 214 -20.81 -6.62 12.98
C ILE A 214 -19.39 -6.11 12.69
N SER A 215 -19.18 -4.84 12.34
CA SER A 215 -17.83 -4.28 12.16
C SER A 215 -17.01 -4.31 13.45
N THR A 216 -17.64 -4.02 14.60
CA THR A 216 -17.01 -4.19 15.92
C THR A 216 -16.58 -5.64 16.14
N PHE A 217 -17.45 -6.61 15.85
CA PHE A 217 -17.12 -8.03 15.97
C PHE A 217 -15.98 -8.45 15.04
N ILE A 218 -16.00 -8.02 13.79
CA ILE A 218 -14.92 -8.28 12.81
C ILE A 218 -13.59 -7.70 13.34
N CYS A 219 -13.60 -6.46 13.84
CA CYS A 219 -12.41 -5.79 14.38
C CYS A 219 -11.77 -6.59 15.52
N PHE A 220 -12.59 -7.03 16.50
CA PHE A 220 -12.10 -7.83 17.62
C PHE A 220 -11.69 -9.25 17.21
N ALA A 221 -12.41 -9.88 16.27
CA ALA A 221 -12.07 -11.22 15.80
C ALA A 221 -10.71 -11.25 15.09
N PHE A 222 -10.46 -10.32 14.16
CA PHE A 222 -9.18 -10.24 13.43
C PHE A 222 -8.04 -9.79 14.34
N SER A 223 -8.25 -8.76 15.17
CA SER A 223 -7.22 -8.28 16.10
C SER A 223 -6.90 -9.33 17.17
N GLY A 224 -7.92 -10.04 17.68
CA GLY A 224 -7.75 -11.15 18.61
C GLY A 224 -7.04 -12.35 17.99
N ALA A 225 -7.31 -12.65 16.73
CA ALA A 225 -6.60 -13.70 15.98
C ALA A 225 -5.11 -13.36 15.76
N SER A 226 -4.79 -12.11 15.43
CA SER A 226 -3.40 -11.63 15.34
C SER A 226 -2.71 -11.67 16.71
N LEU A 227 -3.36 -11.20 17.77
CA LEU A 227 -2.85 -11.27 19.14
C LEU A 227 -2.58 -12.71 19.59
N ALA A 228 -3.52 -13.63 19.35
CA ALA A 228 -3.37 -15.05 19.67
C ALA A 228 -2.21 -15.68 18.88
N THR A 229 -2.03 -15.30 17.62
CA THR A 229 -0.92 -15.74 16.78
C THR A 229 0.43 -15.33 17.37
N VAL A 230 0.56 -14.06 17.78
CA VAL A 230 1.75 -13.54 18.46
C VAL A 230 1.98 -14.26 19.78
N ALA A 231 0.93 -14.41 20.60
CA ALA A 231 1.01 -15.06 21.91
C ALA A 231 1.46 -16.52 21.82
N ILE A 232 0.94 -17.29 20.84
CA ILE A 232 1.31 -18.69 20.63
C ILE A 232 2.74 -18.83 20.09
N LYS A 233 3.18 -17.91 19.21
CA LYS A 233 4.50 -18.01 18.54
C LYS A 233 5.65 -17.46 19.37
N LEU A 234 5.46 -16.32 20.01
CA LEU A 234 6.51 -15.57 20.71
C LEU A 234 6.33 -15.55 22.24
N GLY A 235 5.15 -15.88 22.75
CA GLY A 235 4.77 -15.54 24.11
C GLY A 235 4.43 -14.05 24.24
N MET A 236 3.79 -13.67 25.36
CA MET A 236 3.54 -12.27 25.70
C MET A 236 4.07 -11.97 27.09
N SER A 237 4.82 -10.88 27.22
CA SER A 237 5.23 -10.39 28.53
C SER A 237 4.05 -9.79 29.31
N PRO A 238 4.11 -9.75 30.66
CA PRO A 238 3.10 -9.12 31.50
C PRO A 238 2.68 -7.71 31.03
N PRO A 239 1.37 -7.39 30.96
CA PRO A 239 0.88 -6.11 30.46
C PRO A 239 1.15 -4.91 31.40
N ARG A 240 1.69 -5.16 32.59
CA ARG A 240 2.01 -4.13 33.59
C ARG A 240 3.27 -3.32 33.29
N TYR A 241 4.13 -3.80 32.39
CA TYR A 241 5.39 -3.12 32.08
C TYR A 241 5.15 -1.80 31.35
N PRO A 242 6.01 -0.79 31.55
CA PRO A 242 5.91 0.51 30.87
C PRO A 242 6.11 0.33 29.37
N VAL A 243 5.30 1.03 28.56
CA VAL A 243 5.35 0.96 27.09
C VAL A 243 6.74 1.31 26.53
N GLN A 244 7.49 2.17 27.23
CA GLN A 244 8.83 2.63 26.89
C GLN A 244 9.90 1.54 26.79
N SER A 245 9.60 0.35 27.32
CA SER A 245 10.50 -0.81 27.20
C SER A 245 10.37 -1.55 25.86
N LEU A 246 9.44 -1.12 24.99
CA LEU A 246 9.34 -1.58 23.60
C LEU A 246 10.24 -0.73 22.71
N SER A 247 10.90 -1.36 21.73
CA SER A 247 11.90 -0.69 20.89
C SER A 247 11.34 0.50 20.09
N GLY A 248 10.09 0.41 19.62
CA GLY A 248 9.41 1.50 18.92
C GLY A 248 8.91 2.64 19.81
N PHE A 249 8.91 2.47 21.14
CA PHE A 249 8.29 3.42 22.07
C PHE A 249 9.25 3.98 23.12
N GLU A 250 10.57 3.83 22.93
CA GLU A 250 11.59 4.35 23.85
C GLU A 250 11.39 5.85 24.14
N TYR A 251 10.91 6.64 23.19
CA TYR A 251 10.67 8.08 23.36
C TYR A 251 9.21 8.43 23.66
N CYS A 252 8.39 7.47 24.08
CA CYS A 252 7.00 7.72 24.44
C CYS A 252 6.93 8.63 25.69
N PRO A 253 6.35 9.83 25.58
CA PRO A 253 6.30 10.79 26.69
C PRO A 253 5.27 10.42 27.76
N TYR A 254 4.37 9.47 27.48
CA TYR A 254 3.25 9.14 28.33
C TYR A 254 3.56 7.91 29.19
N ILE A 255 3.42 8.04 30.51
CA ILE A 255 3.66 6.95 31.46
C ILE A 255 2.44 6.02 31.46
N ILE A 256 2.43 5.08 30.52
CA ILE A 256 1.33 4.14 30.29
C ILE A 256 1.90 2.73 30.34
N SER A 257 1.16 1.80 30.94
CA SER A 257 1.49 0.37 30.91
C SER A 257 1.18 -0.23 29.53
N THR A 258 1.85 -1.33 29.18
CA THR A 258 1.67 -2.00 27.89
C THR A 258 0.21 -2.45 27.68
N GLY A 259 -0.46 -2.87 28.75
CA GLY A 259 -1.90 -3.19 28.74
C GLY A 259 -2.79 -1.96 28.59
N GLY A 260 -2.44 -0.84 29.24
CA GLY A 260 -3.15 0.43 29.06
C GLY A 260 -3.06 0.92 27.61
N TYR A 261 -1.88 0.82 27.00
CA TYR A 261 -1.68 1.15 25.60
C TYR A 261 -2.43 0.18 24.67
N PHE A 262 -2.44 -1.13 24.97
CA PHE A 262 -3.24 -2.10 24.21
C PHE A 262 -4.74 -1.73 24.18
N LEU A 263 -5.31 -1.24 25.30
CA LEU A 263 -6.70 -0.77 25.36
C LEU A 263 -6.90 0.48 24.50
N ILE A 264 -6.02 1.48 24.62
CA ILE A 264 -6.07 2.70 23.81
C ILE A 264 -5.97 2.37 22.32
N HIS A 265 -4.98 1.56 21.94
CA HIS A 265 -4.77 1.09 20.58
C HIS A 265 -6.01 0.36 20.04
N SER A 266 -6.61 -0.53 20.84
CA SER A 266 -7.83 -1.27 20.44
C SER A 266 -9.03 -0.35 20.25
N LEU A 267 -9.18 0.70 21.08
CA LEU A 267 -10.27 1.67 20.96
C LEU A 267 -10.09 2.59 19.74
N LEU A 268 -8.88 3.08 19.50
CA LEU A 268 -8.57 3.91 18.32
C LEU A 268 -8.73 3.10 17.03
N ARG A 269 -8.28 1.84 17.02
CA ARG A 269 -8.52 0.89 15.93
C ARG A 269 -10.00 0.67 15.68
N LEU A 270 -10.78 0.41 16.73
CA LEU A 270 -12.23 0.26 16.59
C LEU A 270 -12.87 1.51 16.00
N ALA A 271 -12.50 2.70 16.48
CA ALA A 271 -13.06 3.93 15.99
C ALA A 271 -12.70 4.21 14.52
N ALA A 272 -11.46 3.94 14.10
CA ALA A 272 -11.05 3.97 12.70
C ALA A 272 -11.93 3.03 11.84
N VAL A 273 -12.16 1.80 12.30
CA VAL A 273 -13.03 0.84 11.60
C VAL A 273 -14.47 1.34 11.49
N LEU A 274 -15.02 1.96 12.55
CA LEU A 274 -16.39 2.48 12.54
C LEU A 274 -16.55 3.73 11.64
N ILE A 275 -15.56 4.61 11.60
CA ILE A 275 -15.53 5.76 10.67
C ILE A 275 -15.53 5.25 9.22
N PHE A 276 -14.67 4.28 8.90
CA PHE A 276 -14.63 3.67 7.57
C PHE A 276 -15.94 2.97 7.21
N ALA A 277 -16.52 2.21 8.14
CA ALA A 277 -17.81 1.52 7.96
C ALA A 277 -18.94 2.50 7.67
N ALA A 278 -19.01 3.60 8.42
CA ALA A 278 -20.03 4.62 8.27
C ALA A 278 -19.87 5.41 6.95
N PHE A 279 -18.64 5.76 6.56
CA PHE A 279 -18.36 6.36 5.25
C PHE A 279 -18.82 5.45 4.11
N CYS A 280 -18.40 4.18 4.12
CA CYS A 280 -18.81 3.20 3.12
C CYS A 280 -20.34 3.04 3.09
N ALA A 281 -20.99 2.97 4.26
CA ALA A 281 -22.44 2.86 4.37
C ALA A 281 -23.16 4.10 3.81
N ALA A 282 -22.62 5.30 4.02
CA ALA A 282 -23.16 6.53 3.45
C ALA A 282 -23.07 6.53 1.91
N VAL A 283 -21.91 6.17 1.35
CA VAL A 283 -21.74 6.04 -0.11
C VAL A 283 -22.66 4.97 -0.67
N ALA A 284 -22.75 3.80 -0.03
CA ALA A 284 -23.63 2.71 -0.43
C ALA A 284 -25.12 3.10 -0.36
N ALA A 285 -25.52 3.86 0.66
CA ALA A 285 -26.90 4.33 0.82
C ALA A 285 -27.29 5.37 -0.24
N LEU A 286 -26.35 6.24 -0.64
CA LEU A 286 -26.54 7.27 -1.67
C LEU A 286 -26.56 6.68 -3.09
N THR A 287 -25.53 5.90 -3.41
CA THR A 287 -25.31 5.38 -4.77
C THR A 287 -26.18 4.16 -5.04
N ARG A 288 -26.34 3.31 -4.01
CA ARG A 288 -26.95 1.97 -4.06
C ARG A 288 -26.40 1.16 -5.23
N ASP A 289 -25.11 1.27 -5.45
CA ASP A 289 -24.41 0.63 -6.55
C ASP A 289 -23.04 0.14 -6.06
N TYR A 290 -22.68 -1.08 -6.44
CA TYR A 290 -21.45 -1.71 -6.02
C TYR A 290 -20.22 -0.98 -6.55
N LEU A 291 -20.26 -0.50 -7.78
CA LEU A 291 -19.13 0.14 -8.44
C LEU A 291 -18.80 1.47 -7.76
N PHE A 292 -19.80 2.31 -7.53
CA PHE A 292 -19.59 3.61 -6.88
C PHE A 292 -19.24 3.47 -5.40
N THR A 293 -19.75 2.45 -4.72
CA THR A 293 -19.34 2.16 -3.33
C THR A 293 -17.88 1.74 -3.27
N PHE A 294 -17.43 0.89 -4.20
CA PHE A 294 -16.03 0.48 -4.33
C PHE A 294 -15.12 1.68 -4.64
N LEU A 295 -15.47 2.50 -5.64
CA LEU A 295 -14.70 3.70 -6.00
C LEU A 295 -14.65 4.70 -4.85
N GLY A 296 -15.76 4.90 -4.13
CA GLY A 296 -15.80 5.76 -2.95
C GLY A 296 -14.87 5.26 -1.85
N ALA A 297 -14.91 3.95 -1.54
CA ALA A 297 -14.01 3.34 -0.57
C ALA A 297 -12.54 3.44 -0.99
N ALA A 298 -12.23 3.17 -2.26
CA ALA A 298 -10.88 3.28 -2.82
C ALA A 298 -10.37 4.73 -2.79
N ALA A 299 -11.19 5.70 -3.18
CA ALA A 299 -10.85 7.12 -3.12
C ALA A 299 -10.61 7.60 -1.68
N PHE A 300 -11.43 7.15 -0.73
CA PHE A 300 -11.24 7.43 0.69
C PHE A 300 -9.93 6.85 1.21
N THR A 301 -9.63 5.59 0.90
CA THR A 301 -8.36 4.96 1.26
C THR A 301 -7.17 5.67 0.62
N ALA A 302 -7.24 6.01 -0.67
CA ALA A 302 -6.17 6.72 -1.38
C ALA A 302 -5.92 8.12 -0.80
N ALA A 303 -6.98 8.89 -0.51
CA ALA A 303 -6.86 10.19 0.14
C ALA A 303 -6.16 10.09 1.50
N ASN A 304 -6.51 9.08 2.30
CA ASN A 304 -5.88 8.82 3.60
C ASN A 304 -4.40 8.42 3.47
N ILE A 305 -4.02 7.66 2.43
CA ILE A 305 -2.62 7.32 2.15
C ILE A 305 -1.83 8.58 1.71
N ILE A 306 -2.38 9.39 0.81
CA ILE A 306 -1.75 10.65 0.37
C ILE A 306 -1.54 11.59 1.57
N MET A 307 -2.53 11.70 2.46
CA MET A 307 -2.39 12.47 3.70
C MET A 307 -1.29 11.92 4.62
N ARG A 308 -1.09 10.59 4.67
CA ARG A 308 -0.01 9.95 5.42
C ARG A 308 1.37 10.35 4.87
N THR A 309 1.53 10.38 3.54
CA THR A 309 2.82 10.62 2.89
C THR A 309 3.18 12.10 2.78
N ALA A 310 2.23 12.98 2.44
CA ALA A 310 2.46 14.43 2.31
C ALA A 310 2.85 15.12 3.63
N SER A 311 2.69 14.45 4.76
CA SER A 311 2.93 15.01 6.09
C SER A 311 4.38 14.83 6.60
N TYR A 312 5.28 14.20 5.82
CA TYR A 312 6.69 14.04 6.23
C TYR A 312 7.50 15.34 6.05
N ASP A 313 7.13 16.20 5.11
CA ASP A 313 7.95 17.37 4.72
C ASP A 313 7.66 18.64 5.51
N SER A 314 6.63 18.66 6.37
CA SER A 314 6.31 19.84 7.19
C SER A 314 5.99 19.48 8.64
N LEU A 315 6.70 20.14 9.57
CA LEU A 315 6.43 20.09 11.03
C LEU A 315 4.99 20.48 11.42
N ASN A 316 4.21 21.01 10.48
CA ASN A 316 2.87 21.57 10.68
C ASN A 316 1.77 20.82 9.94
N ALA A 317 1.93 19.55 9.54
CA ALA A 317 0.90 18.84 8.79
C ALA A 317 -0.12 18.11 9.71
N PRO A 318 -1.29 18.70 10.04
CA PRO A 318 -2.35 18.01 10.79
C PRO A 318 -2.91 16.78 10.05
N GLY A 319 -2.63 16.66 8.74
CA GLY A 319 -3.04 15.52 7.90
C GLY A 319 -2.56 14.16 8.42
N ARG A 320 -1.39 14.11 9.08
CA ARG A 320 -0.86 12.87 9.69
C ARG A 320 -1.79 12.30 10.76
N LEU A 321 -2.49 13.16 11.49
CA LEU A 321 -3.38 12.80 12.60
C LEU A 321 -4.81 12.50 12.14
N PHE A 322 -5.27 13.18 11.09
CA PHE A 322 -6.59 12.93 10.50
C PHE A 322 -6.64 11.63 9.67
N ASN A 323 -5.49 11.07 9.32
CA ASN A 323 -5.42 9.82 8.60
C ASN A 323 -5.94 8.64 9.43
N ILE A 324 -6.93 7.93 8.89
CA ILE A 324 -7.58 6.78 9.53
C ILE A 324 -6.62 5.59 9.73
N PHE A 325 -5.58 5.46 8.91
CA PHE A 325 -4.58 4.40 9.06
C PHE A 325 -3.63 4.68 10.22
N SER A 326 -3.15 5.93 10.34
CA SER A 326 -2.35 6.38 11.49
C SER A 326 -3.16 6.26 12.79
N LEU A 327 -4.45 6.57 12.74
CA LEU A 327 -5.37 6.38 13.86
C LEU A 327 -5.53 4.90 14.24
N GLY A 328 -5.74 4.01 13.25
CA GLY A 328 -6.04 2.60 13.49
C GLY A 328 -4.84 1.72 13.87
N ASN A 329 -3.62 2.13 13.53
CA ASN A 329 -2.38 1.45 13.93
C ASN A 329 -1.62 2.20 15.03
N CYS A 330 -2.05 3.42 15.38
CA CYS A 330 -1.39 4.30 16.36
C CYS A 330 0.10 4.59 16.09
N GLY A 331 0.63 4.17 14.94
CA GLY A 331 2.03 4.30 14.54
C GLY A 331 2.43 5.77 14.45
N GLY A 332 3.49 6.13 15.17
CA GLY A 332 4.02 7.50 15.25
C GLY A 332 3.21 8.49 16.10
N ILE A 333 2.03 8.13 16.64
CA ILE A 333 1.22 9.02 17.52
C ILE A 333 1.77 9.00 18.95
N PHE A 334 2.17 7.82 19.44
CA PHE A 334 2.65 7.61 20.81
C PHE A 334 4.16 7.35 20.89
N GLU A 335 4.86 7.22 19.77
CA GLU A 335 6.30 6.93 19.74
C GLU A 335 7.14 8.11 20.23
N ARG A 336 6.70 9.34 19.98
CA ARG A 336 7.32 10.59 20.39
C ARG A 336 6.25 11.62 20.73
N TYR A 337 6.61 12.60 21.56
CA TYR A 337 5.73 13.74 21.79
C TYR A 337 5.40 14.46 20.48
N PHE A 338 4.11 14.71 20.27
CA PHE A 338 3.57 15.42 19.11
C PHE A 338 2.40 16.29 19.53
N ALA A 339 2.34 17.52 19.02
CA ALA A 339 1.26 18.46 19.27
C ALA A 339 0.93 19.23 17.99
N ILE A 340 -0.28 19.77 17.93
CA ILE A 340 -0.80 20.45 16.73
C ILE A 340 -0.84 21.96 16.99
N ASN A 341 -0.44 22.72 15.98
CA ASN A 341 -0.69 24.16 15.93
C ASN A 341 -2.11 24.41 15.41
N VAL A 342 -3.02 24.87 16.28
CA VAL A 342 -4.36 25.30 15.89
C VAL A 342 -4.49 26.80 16.17
N GLY A 343 -4.37 27.62 15.12
CA GLY A 343 -4.51 29.08 15.23
C GLY A 343 -3.40 29.75 16.05
N GLY A 344 -2.15 29.26 15.96
CA GLY A 344 -1.00 29.78 16.70
C GLY A 344 -0.78 29.13 18.06
N ARG A 345 -1.75 28.36 18.57
CA ARG A 345 -1.74 27.77 19.91
C ARG A 345 -1.50 26.27 19.88
N LEU A 346 -0.88 25.78 20.95
CA LEU A 346 -0.61 24.36 21.16
C LEU A 346 -1.86 23.61 21.62
N VAL A 347 -2.29 22.62 20.84
CA VAL A 347 -3.33 21.66 21.22
C VAL A 347 -2.71 20.28 21.40
N GLN A 348 -2.86 19.72 22.61
CA GLN A 348 -2.37 18.39 22.93
C GLN A 348 -3.18 17.30 22.23
N LEU A 349 -2.48 16.24 21.83
CA LEU A 349 -3.00 15.12 21.05
C LEU A 349 -4.14 14.36 21.75
N ALA A 350 -4.12 14.25 23.08
CA ALA A 350 -5.17 13.60 23.87
C ALA A 350 -6.51 14.36 23.85
N VAL A 351 -6.46 15.69 23.82
CA VAL A 351 -7.64 16.57 23.71
C VAL A 351 -8.19 16.54 22.28
N PHE A 352 -7.30 16.57 21.30
CA PHE A 352 -7.69 16.48 19.89
C PHE A 352 -8.31 15.12 19.52
N GLY A 353 -7.72 14.01 20.00
CA GLY A 353 -8.25 12.67 19.77
C GLY A 353 -9.68 12.53 20.29
N THR A 354 -9.96 12.95 21.52
CA THR A 354 -11.31 12.91 22.10
C THR A 354 -12.28 13.90 21.44
N CYS A 355 -11.84 15.12 21.11
CA CYS A 355 -12.65 16.13 20.44
C CYS A 355 -12.88 15.91 18.94
N VAL A 356 -12.13 15.03 18.26
CA VAL A 356 -12.31 14.72 16.84
C VAL A 356 -12.91 13.34 16.63
N LEU A 357 -12.49 12.31 17.37
CA LEU A 357 -13.07 10.96 17.22
C LEU A 357 -14.54 10.91 17.63
N ILE A 358 -14.90 11.55 18.75
CA ILE A 358 -16.27 11.48 19.26
C ILE A 358 -17.22 12.22 18.29
N PRO A 359 -16.90 13.43 17.80
CA PRO A 359 -17.72 14.08 16.79
C PRO A 359 -17.63 13.41 15.41
N ALA A 360 -16.48 12.87 14.97
CA ALA A 360 -16.40 12.18 13.67
C ALA A 360 -17.25 10.90 13.67
N VAL A 361 -17.20 10.11 14.75
CA VAL A 361 -18.08 8.95 14.92
C VAL A 361 -19.53 9.39 15.07
N ALA A 362 -19.82 10.44 15.84
CA ALA A 362 -21.17 11.00 16.00
C ALA A 362 -21.74 11.61 14.70
N LEU A 363 -20.91 12.22 13.86
CA LEU A 363 -21.28 12.90 12.63
C LEU A 363 -21.36 11.91 11.47
N CYS A 364 -20.53 10.87 11.45
CA CYS A 364 -20.66 9.74 10.53
C CYS A 364 -21.89 8.88 10.85
N THR A 365 -22.18 8.66 12.14
CA THR A 365 -23.43 8.00 12.56
C THR A 365 -24.63 8.89 12.25
N ALA A 366 -24.60 10.20 12.56
CA ALA A 366 -25.67 11.14 12.20
C ALA A 366 -25.88 11.27 10.67
N ALA A 367 -24.81 11.25 9.86
CA ALA A 367 -24.88 11.24 8.40
C ALA A 367 -25.50 9.92 7.88
N ALA A 368 -25.15 8.78 8.49
CA ALA A 368 -25.79 7.52 8.19
C ALA A 368 -27.29 7.53 8.57
N PHE A 369 -27.64 8.05 9.76
CA PHE A 369 -29.03 8.17 10.24
C PHE A 369 -29.86 9.17 9.43
N SER A 370 -29.24 10.20 8.87
CA SER A 370 -29.91 11.21 8.02
C SER A 370 -29.99 10.81 6.54
N ALA A 371 -29.18 9.85 6.07
CA ALA A 371 -29.25 9.33 4.70
C ALA A 371 -30.67 8.96 4.21
N PRO A 372 -31.56 8.30 4.99
CA PRO A 372 -32.96 8.11 4.57
C PRO A 372 -33.75 9.42 4.41
N ALA A 373 -33.50 10.45 5.22
CA ALA A 373 -34.12 11.78 5.09
C ALA A 373 -33.60 12.58 3.88
N PHE A 374 -32.35 12.34 3.46
CA PHE A 374 -31.74 12.99 2.29
C PHE A 374 -32.08 12.36 0.94
N THR A 375 -32.71 11.18 0.91
CA THR A 375 -32.80 10.39 -0.33
C THR A 375 -33.82 10.83 -1.36
N ASP A 376 -34.75 11.74 -1.05
CA ASP A 376 -35.66 12.29 -2.06
C ASP A 376 -35.94 13.81 -1.98
N ALA A 377 -35.79 14.44 -0.80
CA ALA A 377 -36.07 15.87 -0.58
C ALA A 377 -34.83 16.76 -0.29
N GLY A 378 -33.68 16.15 0.03
CA GLY A 378 -32.44 16.85 0.39
C GLY A 378 -31.63 17.38 -0.80
N ILE A 379 -30.64 18.24 -0.53
CA ILE A 379 -29.78 18.90 -1.54
C ILE A 379 -29.04 17.87 -2.39
N CYS A 380 -28.40 16.85 -1.80
CA CYS A 380 -27.72 15.79 -2.54
C CYS A 380 -28.68 14.92 -3.37
N GLY A 381 -29.89 14.64 -2.86
CA GLY A 381 -30.94 13.94 -3.62
C GLY A 381 -31.43 14.76 -4.81
N ARG A 382 -31.53 16.09 -4.67
CA ARG A 382 -31.82 17.03 -5.75
C ARG A 382 -30.69 17.12 -6.77
N ILE A 383 -29.43 17.20 -6.33
CA ILE A 383 -28.26 17.20 -7.23
C ILE A 383 -28.18 15.86 -7.99
N LEU A 384 -28.35 14.73 -7.30
CA LEU A 384 -28.34 13.40 -7.94
C LEU A 384 -29.57 13.21 -8.85
N LYS A 385 -30.74 13.76 -8.51
CA LYS A 385 -31.93 13.83 -9.41
C LYS A 385 -31.75 14.82 -10.54
N LYS A 386 -30.91 15.84 -10.41
CA LYS A 386 -30.59 16.81 -11.48
C LYS A 386 -29.58 16.16 -12.45
N ILE A 387 -28.54 15.50 -11.94
CA ILE A 387 -27.60 14.68 -12.72
C ILE A 387 -28.35 13.52 -13.40
N ARG A 388 -29.17 12.77 -12.65
CA ARG A 388 -30.02 11.71 -13.23
C ARG A 388 -31.13 12.24 -14.10
N GLY A 389 -31.68 13.42 -13.84
CA GLY A 389 -32.76 14.07 -14.59
C GLY A 389 -32.27 14.76 -15.86
N ILE A 390 -30.98 15.03 -15.97
CA ILE A 390 -30.29 15.32 -17.24
C ILE A 390 -30.21 14.03 -18.07
N SER A 391 -29.98 12.85 -17.45
CA SER A 391 -30.03 11.54 -18.15
C SER A 391 -31.45 10.99 -18.39
N ALA A 392 -32.39 11.37 -17.52
CA ALA A 392 -33.80 11.00 -17.51
C ALA A 392 -34.66 12.19 -17.93
N GLY A 393 -34.08 13.13 -18.67
CA GLY A 393 -34.84 14.11 -19.42
C GLY A 393 -35.77 13.29 -20.28
N ARG A 394 -37.06 13.34 -19.94
CA ARG A 394 -38.16 12.56 -20.52
C ARG A 394 -37.74 12.02 -21.88
N THR A 395 -37.26 10.77 -21.91
CA THR A 395 -37.36 10.01 -23.12
C THR A 395 -38.88 9.87 -23.27
N LYS A 396 -39.50 10.79 -24.04
CA LYS A 396 -40.49 10.34 -25.03
C LYS A 396 -39.93 9.02 -25.50
N LYS A 397 -40.72 7.94 -25.43
CA LYS A 397 -40.37 6.66 -26.06
C LYS A 397 -40.14 6.96 -27.54
N SER A 398 -39.01 7.56 -27.87
CA SER A 398 -38.42 7.63 -29.17
C SER A 398 -38.22 6.15 -29.41
N ARG A 399 -39.04 5.62 -30.30
CA ARG A 399 -38.73 4.37 -30.97
C ARG A 399 -37.42 4.69 -31.67
N VAL A 400 -36.31 4.58 -30.95
CA VAL A 400 -34.98 4.66 -31.54
C VAL A 400 -35.06 3.61 -32.64
N PRO A 401 -34.94 3.99 -33.92
CA PRO A 401 -35.07 3.02 -35.00
C PRO A 401 -34.09 1.90 -34.66
N LEU A 402 -34.57 0.65 -34.72
CA LEU A 402 -33.76 -0.55 -34.51
C LEU A 402 -32.68 -0.54 -35.59
N ARG A 403 -31.59 0.18 -35.33
CA ARG A 403 -30.46 0.28 -36.25
C ARG A 403 -29.83 -1.10 -36.25
N HIS A 404 -29.63 -1.67 -37.44
CA HIS A 404 -28.96 -2.95 -37.55
C HIS A 404 -27.52 -2.79 -37.03
N MET A 405 -27.26 -3.26 -35.82
CA MET A 405 -25.96 -3.23 -35.18
C MET A 405 -25.35 -4.62 -35.24
N GLN A 406 -24.04 -4.69 -35.50
CA GLN A 406 -23.30 -5.94 -35.35
C GLN A 406 -23.29 -6.35 -33.86
N LEU A 407 -23.18 -7.66 -33.59
CA LEU A 407 -23.25 -8.21 -32.23
C LEU A 407 -22.23 -7.55 -31.27
N LEU A 408 -21.01 -7.28 -31.76
CA LEU A 408 -19.96 -6.62 -30.98
C LEU A 408 -20.29 -5.17 -30.66
N GLN A 409 -20.88 -4.44 -31.62
CA GLN A 409 -21.34 -3.05 -31.42
C GLN A 409 -22.47 -2.99 -30.38
N TYR A 410 -23.36 -3.98 -30.38
CA TYR A 410 -24.42 -4.08 -29.39
C TYR A 410 -23.86 -4.31 -27.98
N GLU A 411 -22.90 -5.23 -27.81
CA GLU A 411 -22.26 -5.46 -26.51
C GLU A 411 -21.49 -4.21 -26.02
N ALA A 412 -20.80 -3.53 -26.94
CA ALA A 412 -20.13 -2.26 -26.63
C ALA A 412 -21.14 -1.20 -26.17
N HIS A 413 -22.25 -1.02 -26.90
CA HIS A 413 -23.30 -0.09 -26.53
C HIS A 413 -23.96 -0.45 -25.18
N LYS A 414 -24.10 -1.74 -24.86
CA LYS A 414 -24.66 -2.20 -23.59
C LYS A 414 -23.78 -1.83 -22.40
N VAL A 415 -22.47 -2.04 -22.52
CA VAL A 415 -21.51 -1.75 -21.44
C VAL A 415 -21.28 -0.24 -21.31
N LEU A 416 -21.01 0.44 -22.43
CA LEU A 416 -20.73 1.88 -22.46
C LEU A 416 -21.99 2.75 -22.26
N GLY A 417 -23.18 2.22 -22.53
CA GLY A 417 -24.44 2.92 -22.25
C GLY A 417 -24.72 3.08 -20.75
N ASN A 418 -24.02 2.34 -19.89
CA ASN A 418 -24.11 2.53 -18.45
C ASN A 418 -23.24 3.72 -18.01
N ILE A 419 -23.89 4.86 -17.76
CA ILE A 419 -23.23 6.09 -17.31
C ILE A 419 -22.36 5.87 -16.06
N GLY A 420 -22.73 4.92 -15.19
CA GLY A 420 -21.93 4.61 -14.01
C GLY A 420 -20.58 3.97 -14.33
N ILE A 421 -20.55 3.11 -15.36
CA ILE A 421 -19.31 2.53 -15.86
C ILE A 421 -18.49 3.62 -16.57
N LEU A 422 -19.10 4.47 -17.38
CA LEU A 422 -18.38 5.59 -18.02
C LEU A 422 -17.76 6.56 -17.00
N THR A 423 -18.51 6.96 -15.97
CA THR A 423 -17.95 7.85 -14.94
C THR A 423 -16.84 7.17 -14.15
N ALA A 424 -16.97 5.86 -13.88
CA ALA A 424 -15.93 5.09 -13.22
C ALA A 424 -14.64 5.04 -14.07
N LEU A 425 -14.77 4.74 -15.36
CA LEU A 425 -13.66 4.72 -16.30
C LEU A 425 -12.99 6.09 -16.38
N ALA A 426 -13.77 7.17 -16.55
CA ALA A 426 -13.25 8.53 -16.61
C ALA A 426 -12.46 8.92 -15.35
N LEU A 427 -12.98 8.61 -14.16
CA LEU A 427 -12.29 8.87 -12.89
C LEU A 427 -11.01 8.07 -12.74
N LEU A 428 -11.02 6.77 -13.07
CA LEU A 428 -9.82 5.92 -12.97
C LEU A 428 -8.75 6.34 -13.97
N ILE A 429 -9.14 6.70 -15.19
CA ILE A 429 -8.24 7.22 -16.21
C ILE A 429 -7.64 8.55 -15.71
N ALA A 430 -8.46 9.51 -15.29
CA ALA A 430 -7.98 10.81 -14.82
C ALA A 430 -7.05 10.69 -13.60
N ALA A 431 -7.39 9.83 -12.64
CA ALA A 431 -6.55 9.57 -11.47
C ALA A 431 -5.21 8.94 -11.87
N ARG A 432 -5.22 7.96 -12.78
CA ARG A 432 -4.01 7.31 -13.29
C ARG A 432 -3.13 8.27 -14.08
N THR A 433 -3.70 9.08 -14.96
CA THR A 433 -2.93 10.08 -15.74
C THR A 433 -2.36 11.16 -14.83
N GLY A 434 -3.11 11.60 -13.81
CA GLY A 434 -2.61 12.55 -12.81
C GLY A 434 -1.48 11.98 -11.97
N TRP A 435 -1.58 10.71 -11.56
CA TRP A 435 -0.50 10.02 -10.87
C TRP A 435 0.74 9.83 -11.75
N ALA A 436 0.57 9.45 -13.02
CA ALA A 436 1.67 9.33 -13.98
C ALA A 436 2.42 10.66 -14.13
N PHE A 437 1.68 11.76 -14.30
CA PHE A 437 2.24 13.09 -14.41
C PHE A 437 3.06 13.45 -13.16
N ALA A 438 2.47 13.28 -11.96
CA ALA A 438 3.15 13.58 -10.70
C ALA A 438 4.38 12.67 -10.45
N ALA A 439 4.32 11.40 -10.87
CA ALA A 439 5.42 10.46 -10.69
C ALA A 439 6.60 10.77 -11.63
N TYR A 440 6.33 11.20 -12.86
CA TYR A 440 7.38 11.50 -13.84
C TYR A 440 7.87 12.94 -13.80
N SER A 441 7.08 13.90 -13.30
CA SER A 441 7.54 15.28 -13.08
C SER A 441 8.65 15.39 -12.02
N ALA A 442 8.99 14.31 -11.32
CA ALA A 442 10.13 14.26 -10.41
C ALA A 442 11.49 14.50 -11.10
N SER A 443 11.56 14.54 -12.44
CA SER A 443 12.78 14.91 -13.17
C SER A 443 13.24 16.34 -12.90
N ASP A 444 12.33 17.19 -12.41
CA ASP A 444 12.62 18.58 -12.05
C ASP A 444 13.32 18.69 -10.68
N ASP A 445 13.56 17.56 -10.01
CA ASP A 445 14.36 17.51 -8.80
C ASP A 445 15.85 17.82 -9.08
N ALA A 446 16.49 18.54 -8.16
CA ALA A 446 17.85 19.05 -8.36
C ALA A 446 18.85 17.91 -8.59
N ASP A 447 18.73 16.82 -7.84
CA ASP A 447 19.59 15.64 -7.94
C ASP A 447 19.55 15.00 -9.33
N GLU A 448 18.36 14.92 -9.94
CA GLU A 448 18.19 14.32 -11.26
C GLU A 448 18.71 15.23 -12.37
N ILE A 449 18.58 16.56 -12.21
CA ILE A 449 19.16 17.56 -13.11
C ILE A 449 20.69 17.44 -13.12
N PHE A 450 21.33 17.41 -11.94
CA PHE A 450 22.78 17.28 -11.83
C PHE A 450 23.26 15.92 -12.32
N TYR A 451 22.54 14.84 -12.03
CA TYR A 451 22.88 13.51 -12.55
C TYR A 451 22.84 13.48 -14.09
N ARG A 452 21.82 14.11 -14.69
CA ARG A 452 21.72 14.25 -16.15
C ARG A 452 22.89 15.05 -16.72
N GLU A 453 23.35 16.09 -16.03
CA GLU A 453 24.51 16.89 -16.44
C GLU A 453 25.81 16.06 -16.41
N TYR A 454 26.06 15.31 -15.32
CA TYR A 454 27.20 14.39 -15.25
C TYR A 454 27.16 13.34 -16.37
N MET A 455 26.00 12.72 -16.62
CA MET A 455 25.86 11.70 -17.66
C MET A 455 25.99 12.30 -19.07
N ALA A 456 25.49 13.51 -19.31
CA ALA A 456 25.67 14.20 -20.58
C ALA A 456 27.14 14.53 -20.86
N ARG A 457 27.90 14.94 -19.84
CA ARG A 457 29.35 15.19 -19.94
C ARG A 457 30.14 13.91 -20.21
N LEU A 458 29.72 12.80 -19.63
CA LEU A 458 30.42 11.52 -19.71
C LEU A 458 29.94 10.62 -20.85
N ASP A 459 28.91 11.01 -21.59
CA ASP A 459 28.24 10.19 -22.62
C ASP A 459 29.23 9.52 -23.60
N GLY A 460 28.92 8.30 -24.00
CA GLY A 460 29.76 7.49 -24.88
C GLY A 460 30.72 6.55 -24.15
N LYS A 461 31.73 6.04 -24.87
CA LYS A 461 32.56 4.92 -24.38
C LYS A 461 33.20 5.20 -23.02
N TYR A 462 33.29 4.15 -22.20
CA TYR A 462 34.03 4.17 -20.95
C TYR A 462 35.54 4.38 -21.21
N THR A 463 36.14 5.31 -20.47
CA THR A 463 37.59 5.55 -20.43
C THR A 463 38.02 5.77 -18.98
N GLU A 464 39.26 5.39 -18.64
CA GLU A 464 39.78 5.57 -17.28
C GLU A 464 39.81 7.06 -16.87
N GLU A 465 40.03 7.97 -17.83
CA GLU A 465 39.98 9.42 -17.60
C GLU A 465 38.60 9.90 -17.12
N LYS A 466 37.52 9.39 -17.73
CA LYS A 466 36.13 9.70 -17.32
C LYS A 466 35.82 9.16 -15.93
N ALA A 467 36.34 7.97 -15.61
CA ALA A 467 36.18 7.38 -14.28
C ALA A 467 36.97 8.16 -13.21
N GLN A 468 38.17 8.63 -13.56
CA GLN A 468 39.00 9.43 -12.65
C GLN A 468 38.37 10.79 -12.35
N TYR A 469 37.79 11.46 -13.34
CA TYR A 469 37.04 12.70 -13.13
C TYR A 469 35.97 12.57 -12.03
N LEU A 470 35.17 11.50 -12.03
CA LEU A 470 34.15 11.27 -11.00
C LEU A 470 34.74 11.03 -9.60
N LYS A 471 35.89 10.35 -9.52
CA LYS A 471 36.60 10.15 -8.25
C LYS A 471 37.11 11.48 -7.69
N ASP A 472 37.70 12.31 -8.55
CA ASP A 472 38.24 13.61 -8.16
C ASP A 472 37.12 14.58 -7.76
N GLU A 473 36.01 14.61 -8.50
CA GLU A 473 34.81 15.38 -8.17
C GLU A 473 34.27 14.97 -6.79
N MET A 474 34.10 13.66 -6.53
CA MET A 474 33.63 13.15 -5.25
C MET A 474 34.54 13.52 -4.08
N GLN A 475 35.87 13.44 -4.28
CA GLN A 475 36.83 13.86 -3.27
C GLN A 475 36.70 15.35 -2.95
N SER A 476 36.50 16.20 -3.97
CA SER A 476 36.30 17.64 -3.79
C SER A 476 35.03 17.97 -3.00
N ILE A 477 33.93 17.24 -3.25
CA ILE A 477 32.65 17.38 -2.55
C ILE A 477 32.79 16.99 -1.08
N VAL A 478 33.35 15.81 -0.80
CA VAL A 478 33.54 15.32 0.57
C VAL A 478 34.46 16.25 1.36
N PHE A 479 35.51 16.76 0.72
CA PHE A 479 36.43 17.71 1.33
C PHE A 479 35.74 19.03 1.72
N ALA A 480 34.95 19.62 0.82
CA ALA A 480 34.21 20.84 1.08
C ALA A 480 33.20 20.70 2.24
N ILE A 481 32.49 19.57 2.29
CA ILE A 481 31.53 19.28 3.38
C ILE A 481 32.26 19.18 4.72
N ARG A 482 33.37 18.44 4.79
CA ARG A 482 34.15 18.30 6.03
C ARG A 482 34.69 19.63 6.52
N GLN A 483 35.18 20.48 5.63
CA GLN A 483 35.67 21.81 5.99
C GLN A 483 34.55 22.65 6.62
N TYR A 484 33.34 22.61 6.06
CA TYR A 484 32.18 23.32 6.60
C TYR A 484 31.71 22.78 7.96
N GLU A 485 31.62 21.47 8.12
CA GLU A 485 31.24 20.83 9.40
C GLU A 485 32.24 21.18 10.52
N THR A 486 33.55 21.15 10.21
CA THR A 486 34.61 21.50 11.16
C THR A 486 34.51 22.96 11.61
N LEU A 487 34.09 23.86 10.73
CA LEU A 487 33.89 25.28 11.06
C LEU A 487 32.64 25.53 11.91
N SER A 488 31.56 24.80 11.62
CA SER A 488 30.33 24.86 12.43
C SER A 488 30.57 24.42 13.87
N ASP A 489 31.44 23.44 14.09
CA ASP A 489 31.71 22.89 15.42
C ASP A 489 32.75 23.70 16.21
N ASN A 490 33.75 24.29 15.54
CA ASN A 490 34.91 24.92 16.22
C ASN A 490 34.84 26.45 16.38
N GLY A 491 33.84 27.13 15.80
CA GLY A 491 33.57 28.56 16.09
C GLY A 491 34.77 29.50 15.91
N THR A 492 35.52 29.38 14.81
CA THR A 492 36.75 30.15 14.55
C THR A 492 36.52 31.52 13.90
N ASP A 493 37.39 32.49 14.25
CA ASP A 493 37.50 33.85 13.66
C ASP A 493 38.04 33.79 12.21
N MET A 494 37.17 33.47 11.25
CA MET A 494 37.44 33.65 9.82
C MET A 494 36.85 34.96 9.30
N SER A 495 37.47 35.53 8.27
CA SER A 495 36.95 36.67 7.50
C SER A 495 35.55 36.37 6.95
N ASP A 496 34.67 37.36 6.89
CA ASP A 496 33.32 37.21 6.35
C ASP A 496 33.33 36.78 4.87
N ASP A 497 34.34 37.18 4.10
CA ASP A 497 34.52 36.76 2.71
C ASP A 497 34.90 35.27 2.60
N GLU A 498 35.79 34.79 3.46
CA GLU A 498 36.21 33.37 3.46
C GLU A 498 35.07 32.46 3.92
N LYS A 499 34.24 32.92 4.88
CA LYS A 499 33.02 32.20 5.29
C LYS A 499 32.02 32.10 4.14
N ARG A 500 31.88 33.17 3.34
CA ARG A 500 30.95 33.19 2.21
C ARG A 500 31.39 32.24 1.09
N GLU A 501 32.67 32.27 0.71
CA GLU A 501 33.22 31.36 -0.29
C GLU A 501 33.08 29.89 0.14
N LEU A 502 33.37 29.61 1.41
CA LEU A 502 33.25 28.25 1.94
C LEU A 502 31.80 27.79 2.04
N PHE A 503 30.87 28.68 2.38
CA PHE A 503 29.44 28.40 2.33
C PHE A 503 28.94 28.10 0.91
N GLU A 504 29.37 28.88 -0.09
CA GLU A 504 29.03 28.65 -1.49
C GLU A 504 29.55 27.28 -1.96
N ARG A 505 30.80 26.95 -1.62
CA ARG A 505 31.41 25.66 -1.94
C ARG A 505 30.72 24.50 -1.24
N ALA A 506 30.35 24.66 0.03
CA ALA A 506 29.59 23.68 0.78
C ALA A 506 28.17 23.51 0.20
N SER A 507 27.52 24.60 -0.21
CA SER A 507 26.20 24.56 -0.83
C SER A 507 26.23 23.82 -2.19
N TYR A 508 27.26 24.05 -3.01
CA TYR A 508 27.51 23.25 -4.21
C TYR A 508 27.71 21.78 -3.85
N ALA A 509 28.57 21.48 -2.88
CA ALA A 509 28.87 20.12 -2.46
C ALA A 509 27.62 19.39 -1.95
N TYR A 510 26.79 20.01 -1.09
CA TYR A 510 25.56 19.41 -0.59
C TYR A 510 24.53 19.16 -1.69
N SER A 511 24.42 20.05 -2.69
CA SER A 511 23.48 19.90 -3.80
C SER A 511 23.92 18.86 -4.85
N HIS A 512 25.22 18.67 -5.04
CA HIS A 512 25.76 17.75 -6.05
C HIS A 512 26.13 16.36 -5.50
N LYS A 513 26.24 16.22 -4.17
CA LYS A 513 26.73 14.99 -3.53
C LYS A 513 25.98 13.74 -3.98
N THR A 514 24.66 13.73 -3.86
CA THR A 514 23.81 12.56 -4.18
C THR A 514 23.91 12.18 -5.66
N ALA A 515 23.87 13.18 -6.54
CA ALA A 515 24.01 13.00 -7.98
C ALA A 515 25.39 12.47 -8.39
N ALA A 516 26.46 13.01 -7.79
CA ALA A 516 27.83 12.57 -8.02
C ALA A 516 28.09 11.16 -7.46
N GLU A 517 27.51 10.83 -6.29
CA GLU A 517 27.59 9.49 -5.68
C GLU A 517 26.96 8.46 -6.63
N ARG A 518 25.76 8.76 -7.13
CA ARG A 518 25.06 7.94 -8.13
C ARG A 518 25.86 7.77 -9.42
N ALA A 519 26.47 8.83 -9.94
CA ALA A 519 27.31 8.78 -11.13
C ALA A 519 28.58 7.93 -10.92
N LEU A 520 29.21 8.04 -9.75
CA LEU A 520 30.38 7.25 -9.38
C LEU A 520 30.04 5.76 -9.21
N GLU A 521 28.92 5.45 -8.56
CA GLU A 521 28.40 4.07 -8.48
C GLU A 521 28.15 3.48 -9.86
N TYR A 522 27.56 4.27 -10.76
CA TYR A 522 27.33 3.87 -12.14
C TYR A 522 28.66 3.60 -12.89
N SER A 523 29.68 4.43 -12.69
CA SER A 523 31.03 4.23 -13.24
C SER A 523 31.69 2.95 -12.73
N ASN A 524 31.66 2.71 -11.41
CA ASN A 524 32.19 1.50 -10.78
C ASN A 524 31.49 0.23 -11.28
N ARG A 525 30.19 0.34 -11.60
CA ARG A 525 29.41 -0.74 -12.18
C ARG A 525 29.84 -1.05 -13.61
N ILE A 526 30.08 -0.02 -14.42
CA ILE A 526 30.61 -0.17 -15.78
C ILE A 526 32.01 -0.78 -15.76
N SER A 527 32.88 -0.36 -14.84
CA SER A 527 34.25 -0.89 -14.74
C SER A 527 34.24 -2.38 -14.40
N ALA A 528 33.45 -2.79 -13.40
CA ALA A 528 33.27 -4.20 -13.07
C ALA A 528 32.77 -4.99 -14.28
N LEU A 529 31.84 -4.45 -15.06
CA LEU A 529 31.31 -5.13 -16.24
C LEU A 529 32.31 -5.34 -17.36
N ASN A 530 33.12 -4.31 -17.63
CA ASN A 530 34.18 -4.39 -18.63
C ASN A 530 35.23 -5.44 -18.24
N GLU A 531 35.51 -5.61 -16.94
CA GLU A 531 36.43 -6.65 -16.43
C GLU A 531 35.88 -8.08 -16.62
N PHE A 532 34.58 -8.29 -16.37
CA PHE A 532 33.99 -9.64 -16.41
C PHE A 532 33.71 -10.16 -17.83
N ASP A 533 33.16 -9.33 -18.74
CA ASP A 533 32.58 -9.83 -20.00
C ASP A 533 33.21 -9.21 -21.26
N LYS A 534 34.24 -8.35 -21.10
CA LYS A 534 34.86 -7.55 -22.19
C LYS A 534 33.84 -6.82 -23.09
N THR A 535 32.60 -6.66 -22.62
CA THR A 535 31.57 -5.86 -23.25
C THR A 535 31.99 -4.41 -23.14
N HIS A 536 31.98 -3.63 -24.22
CA HIS A 536 32.32 -2.21 -24.15
C HIS A 536 31.12 -1.44 -23.60
N ALA A 537 30.93 -1.45 -22.28
CA ALA A 537 29.87 -0.67 -21.66
C ALA A 537 30.16 0.83 -21.81
N VAL A 538 29.08 1.61 -21.94
CA VAL A 538 29.07 3.00 -22.38
C VAL A 538 28.43 3.84 -21.27
N PHE A 539 28.94 5.03 -21.00
CA PHE A 539 28.24 5.99 -20.18
C PHE A 539 26.98 6.46 -20.91
N LEU A 540 25.84 6.33 -20.26
CA LEU A 540 24.53 6.68 -20.82
C LEU A 540 23.66 7.24 -19.70
N TYR A 541 22.93 8.31 -19.98
CA TYR A 541 21.86 8.75 -19.10
C TYR A 541 20.72 7.73 -19.08
N ASP A 542 20.54 7.07 -17.94
CA ASP A 542 19.76 5.84 -17.84
C ASP A 542 18.43 5.95 -17.09
N SER A 543 18.13 7.07 -16.44
CA SER A 543 16.92 7.24 -15.62
C SER A 543 15.63 6.91 -16.39
N GLY A 544 15.46 7.47 -17.60
CA GLY A 544 14.28 7.20 -18.43
C GLY A 544 14.15 5.73 -18.85
N TRP A 545 15.27 5.09 -19.17
CA TRP A 545 15.31 3.66 -19.51
C TRP A 545 14.97 2.78 -18.30
N ARG A 546 15.52 3.08 -17.11
CA ARG A 546 15.18 2.38 -15.87
C ARG A 546 13.70 2.50 -15.53
N LEU A 547 13.09 3.68 -15.72
CA LEU A 547 11.64 3.86 -15.54
C LEU A 547 10.83 2.95 -16.48
N ILE A 548 11.28 2.72 -17.71
CA ILE A 548 10.58 1.80 -18.63
C ILE A 548 10.71 0.34 -18.17
N PHE A 549 11.89 -0.06 -17.67
CA PHE A 549 12.20 -1.46 -17.32
C PHE A 549 11.70 -1.87 -15.94
N ASP A 550 11.89 -1.03 -14.93
CA ASP A 550 11.58 -1.32 -13.52
C ASP A 550 10.14 -0.93 -13.14
N ARG A 551 9.32 -0.59 -14.14
CA ARG A 551 7.88 -0.35 -13.96
C ARG A 551 7.19 -1.62 -13.45
N HIS A 552 6.55 -1.51 -12.28
CA HIS A 552 5.65 -2.52 -11.73
C HIS A 552 4.35 -2.64 -12.54
N ALA A 553 3.54 -3.65 -12.23
CA ALA A 553 2.23 -3.84 -12.84
C ALA A 553 1.35 -2.59 -12.74
N ASP A 554 0.70 -2.22 -13.85
CA ASP A 554 -0.29 -1.16 -13.85
C ASP A 554 -1.60 -1.64 -13.20
N ILE A 555 -1.68 -1.46 -11.88
CA ILE A 555 -2.85 -1.82 -11.07
C ILE A 555 -4.09 -1.05 -11.55
N ALA A 556 -3.94 0.18 -12.05
CA ALA A 556 -5.05 0.97 -12.56
C ALA A 556 -5.60 0.36 -13.86
N ALA A 557 -4.73 -0.05 -14.80
CA ALA A 557 -5.15 -0.74 -16.02
C ALA A 557 -5.94 -2.02 -15.72
N LEU A 558 -5.45 -2.81 -14.75
CA LEU A 558 -6.13 -4.01 -14.29
C LEU A 558 -7.47 -3.70 -13.62
N ALA A 559 -7.55 -2.66 -12.79
CA ALA A 559 -8.79 -2.23 -12.14
C ALA A 559 -9.84 -1.75 -13.15
N VAL A 560 -9.44 -0.94 -14.14
CA VAL A 560 -10.30 -0.49 -15.26
C VAL A 560 -10.83 -1.70 -16.04
N THR A 561 -9.97 -2.67 -16.33
CA THR A 561 -10.33 -3.92 -17.00
C THR A 561 -11.34 -4.73 -16.18
N VAL A 562 -11.12 -4.87 -14.88
CA VAL A 562 -12.03 -5.59 -13.97
C VAL A 562 -13.39 -4.90 -13.93
N VAL A 563 -13.43 -3.58 -13.76
CA VAL A 563 -14.67 -2.80 -13.72
C VAL A 563 -15.48 -2.96 -15.00
N LEU A 564 -14.81 -2.88 -16.16
CA LEU A 564 -15.45 -3.00 -17.47
C LEU A 564 -16.02 -4.41 -17.71
N LEU A 565 -15.30 -5.45 -17.29
CA LEU A 565 -15.62 -6.85 -17.64
C LEU A 565 -16.40 -7.62 -16.58
N CYS A 566 -16.34 -7.23 -15.30
CA CYS A 566 -16.97 -7.99 -14.22
C CYS A 566 -18.48 -8.20 -14.41
N GLY A 567 -19.15 -7.23 -15.05
CA GLY A 567 -20.59 -7.22 -15.30
C GLY A 567 -21.01 -7.62 -16.73
N ILE A 568 -20.11 -8.09 -17.59
CA ILE A 568 -20.41 -8.31 -19.02
C ILE A 568 -21.53 -9.36 -19.26
N PHE A 569 -21.70 -10.31 -18.35
CA PHE A 569 -22.83 -11.25 -18.30
C PHE A 569 -23.84 -10.96 -17.19
N GLY A 570 -23.59 -9.95 -16.36
CA GLY A 570 -24.39 -9.68 -15.16
C GLY A 570 -25.84 -9.31 -15.46
N THR A 571 -26.08 -8.65 -16.60
CA THR A 571 -27.43 -8.30 -17.06
C THR A 571 -28.26 -9.52 -17.45
N GLU A 572 -27.64 -10.52 -18.09
CA GLU A 572 -28.30 -11.70 -18.61
C GLU A 572 -28.58 -12.73 -17.51
N TYR A 573 -27.67 -12.85 -16.55
CA TYR A 573 -27.85 -13.72 -15.38
C TYR A 573 -28.75 -13.12 -14.29
N ARG A 574 -29.17 -11.85 -14.44
CA ARG A 574 -30.10 -11.23 -13.51
C ARG A 574 -31.43 -11.96 -13.53
N LYS A 575 -31.84 -12.50 -12.38
CA LYS A 575 -33.17 -13.08 -12.20
C LYS A 575 -34.19 -11.96 -12.08
N THR A 576 -34.96 -11.72 -13.13
CA THR A 576 -36.00 -10.69 -13.17
C THR A 576 -37.40 -11.27 -12.91
N THR A 577 -37.56 -12.59 -13.02
CA THR A 577 -38.84 -13.31 -12.87
C THR A 577 -38.64 -14.65 -12.15
N SER A 578 -39.73 -15.21 -11.62
CA SER A 578 -39.76 -16.53 -10.99
C SER A 578 -39.39 -17.68 -11.95
N SER A 579 -39.43 -17.44 -13.26
CA SER A 579 -39.19 -18.42 -14.34
C SER A 579 -37.73 -18.51 -14.81
N GLY A 580 -36.80 -17.70 -14.29
CA GLY A 580 -35.36 -17.81 -14.56
C GLY A 580 -34.69 -16.52 -15.06
N SER A 581 -33.45 -16.64 -15.52
CA SER A 581 -32.63 -15.52 -16.02
C SER A 581 -32.89 -15.22 -17.50
N PHE A 582 -32.65 -13.97 -17.95
CA PHE A 582 -32.79 -13.58 -19.36
C PHE A 582 -31.85 -14.38 -20.28
N ALA A 583 -30.75 -14.91 -19.73
CA ALA A 583 -29.84 -15.80 -20.44
C ALA A 583 -30.57 -16.99 -21.09
N ASN A 584 -31.61 -17.55 -20.47
CA ASN A 584 -32.36 -18.68 -21.03
C ASN A 584 -33.10 -18.30 -22.31
N ILE A 585 -33.72 -17.12 -22.32
CA ILE A 585 -34.43 -16.56 -23.50
C ILE A 585 -33.41 -16.26 -24.60
N LEU A 586 -32.32 -15.57 -24.26
CA LEU A 586 -31.29 -15.20 -25.22
C LEU A 586 -30.70 -16.45 -25.90
N ARG A 587 -30.41 -17.51 -25.16
CA ARG A 587 -29.83 -18.77 -25.69
C ARG A 587 -30.77 -19.58 -26.58
N ALA A 588 -32.07 -19.28 -26.59
CA ALA A 588 -33.03 -19.86 -27.53
C ALA A 588 -32.97 -19.21 -28.92
N THR A 589 -32.34 -18.04 -29.05
CA THR A 589 -32.17 -17.33 -30.33
C THR A 589 -30.98 -17.90 -31.13
N PRO A 590 -30.98 -17.78 -32.48
CA PRO A 590 -29.95 -18.36 -33.35
C PRO A 590 -28.51 -17.86 -33.07
N CYS A 591 -28.37 -16.64 -32.55
CA CYS A 591 -27.07 -16.05 -32.22
C CYS A 591 -26.72 -16.06 -30.72
N GLY A 592 -27.66 -16.38 -29.83
CA GLY A 592 -27.52 -16.16 -28.39
C GLY A 592 -26.56 -17.06 -27.63
N ARG A 593 -26.03 -18.12 -28.26
CA ARG A 593 -25.05 -19.05 -27.66
C ARG A 593 -23.61 -18.68 -28.05
N LYS A 594 -23.02 -19.43 -29.00
CA LYS A 594 -21.61 -19.32 -29.40
C LYS A 594 -21.26 -17.95 -29.98
N LYS A 595 -22.14 -17.37 -30.81
CA LYS A 595 -21.88 -16.07 -31.48
C LYS A 595 -21.87 -14.92 -30.46
N THR A 596 -22.84 -14.85 -29.53
CA THR A 596 -22.82 -13.88 -28.43
C THR A 596 -21.61 -14.06 -27.52
N PHE A 597 -21.25 -15.29 -27.18
CA PHE A 597 -20.05 -15.54 -26.36
C PHE A 597 -18.77 -15.03 -27.04
N ALA A 598 -18.59 -15.31 -28.34
CA ALA A 598 -17.46 -14.84 -29.12
C ALA A 598 -17.45 -13.31 -29.27
N ALA A 599 -18.61 -12.68 -29.48
CA ALA A 599 -18.71 -11.23 -29.57
C ALA A 599 -18.34 -10.54 -28.25
N LYS A 600 -18.75 -11.08 -27.10
CA LYS A 600 -18.38 -10.57 -25.78
C LYS A 600 -16.89 -10.76 -25.47
N LEU A 601 -16.31 -11.91 -25.85
CA LEU A 601 -14.87 -12.14 -25.73
C LEU A 601 -14.08 -11.17 -26.63
N GLY A 602 -14.53 -10.97 -27.87
CA GLY A 602 -13.94 -10.00 -28.78
C GLY A 602 -14.01 -8.57 -28.25
N PHE A 603 -15.14 -8.16 -27.67
CA PHE A 603 -15.26 -6.89 -26.97
C PHE A 603 -14.31 -6.79 -25.77
N ALA A 604 -14.18 -7.84 -24.97
CA ALA A 604 -13.28 -7.88 -23.83
C ALA A 604 -11.82 -7.68 -24.28
N CYS A 605 -11.35 -8.44 -25.26
CA CYS A 605 -9.99 -8.32 -25.78
C CYS A 605 -9.73 -6.95 -26.43
N LEU A 606 -10.66 -6.45 -27.25
CA LEU A 606 -10.50 -5.18 -27.95
C LEU A 606 -10.50 -3.98 -26.99
N SER A 607 -11.41 -3.96 -26.01
CA SER A 607 -11.48 -2.88 -25.02
C SER A 607 -10.25 -2.86 -24.12
N THR A 608 -9.79 -4.01 -23.62
CA THR A 608 -8.55 -4.10 -22.85
C THR A 608 -7.33 -3.67 -23.68
N ALA A 609 -7.25 -4.08 -24.95
CA ALA A 609 -6.13 -3.67 -25.79
C ALA A 609 -6.08 -2.16 -25.99
N LEU A 610 -7.23 -1.52 -26.21
CA LEU A 610 -7.32 -0.07 -26.34
C LEU A 610 -6.95 0.64 -25.03
N ILE A 611 -7.42 0.14 -23.87
CA ILE A 611 -7.05 0.69 -22.55
C ILE A 611 -5.54 0.58 -22.32
N TYR A 612 -4.95 -0.58 -22.60
CA TYR A 612 -3.51 -0.80 -22.45
C TYR A 612 -2.71 0.17 -23.31
N VAL A 613 -3.05 0.30 -24.59
CA VAL A 613 -2.38 1.24 -25.50
C VAL A 613 -2.51 2.67 -25.00
N LEU A 614 -3.69 3.10 -24.54
CA LEU A 614 -3.86 4.46 -24.01
C LEU A 614 -2.95 4.73 -22.81
N PHE A 615 -2.85 3.79 -21.85
CA PHE A 615 -2.04 3.99 -20.65
C PHE A 615 -0.54 3.91 -20.96
N GLU A 616 -0.13 2.92 -21.75
CA GLU A 616 1.27 2.75 -22.15
C GLU A 616 1.76 3.95 -22.97
N MET A 617 0.96 4.45 -23.91
CA MET A 617 1.32 5.65 -24.68
C MET A 617 1.41 6.88 -23.79
N THR A 618 0.56 7.01 -22.77
CA THR A 618 0.65 8.12 -21.81
C THR A 618 1.97 8.07 -21.05
N ASP A 619 2.35 6.89 -20.54
CA ASP A 619 3.61 6.73 -19.82
C ASP A 619 4.82 7.00 -20.74
N LEU A 620 4.83 6.45 -21.95
CA LEU A 620 5.93 6.66 -22.90
C LEU A 620 6.08 8.13 -23.30
N ILE A 621 4.97 8.85 -23.51
CA ILE A 621 5.00 10.29 -23.82
C ILE A 621 5.54 11.09 -22.64
N LEU A 622 5.07 10.81 -21.41
CA LEU A 622 5.51 11.53 -20.21
C LEU A 622 6.98 11.23 -19.90
N ILE A 623 7.39 9.97 -19.96
CA ILE A 623 8.79 9.58 -19.75
C ILE A 623 9.67 10.26 -20.79
N ALA A 624 9.33 10.19 -22.08
CA ALA A 624 10.13 10.84 -23.13
C ALA A 624 10.17 12.38 -23.00
N HIS A 625 9.14 13.00 -22.42
CA HIS A 625 9.09 14.44 -22.17
C HIS A 625 10.00 14.86 -21.01
N PHE A 626 9.95 14.14 -19.88
CA PHE A 626 10.68 14.48 -18.64
C PHE A 626 12.11 13.90 -18.59
N TYR A 627 12.29 12.69 -19.11
CA TYR A 627 13.53 11.93 -19.12
C TYR A 627 13.87 11.57 -20.58
N SER A 628 14.80 12.32 -21.18
CA SER A 628 15.31 11.99 -22.52
C SER A 628 15.68 10.50 -22.63
N LEU A 629 15.40 9.88 -23.78
CA LEU A 629 15.72 8.47 -24.07
C LEU A 629 16.87 8.37 -25.08
N PRO A 630 18.12 8.63 -24.66
CA PRO A 630 19.27 8.61 -25.55
C PRO A 630 19.62 7.20 -26.01
N HIS A 631 20.23 7.12 -27.20
CA HIS A 631 20.88 5.94 -27.77
C HIS A 631 20.07 4.63 -27.69
N PRO A 632 18.85 4.57 -28.27
CA PRO A 632 17.97 3.39 -28.19
C PRO A 632 18.56 2.09 -28.76
N ASP A 633 19.54 2.22 -29.65
CA ASP A 633 20.22 1.10 -30.30
C ASP A 633 21.36 0.51 -29.46
N THR A 634 21.74 1.16 -28.35
CA THR A 634 22.77 0.63 -27.45
C THR A 634 22.29 -0.61 -26.70
N GLY A 635 23.23 -1.47 -26.30
CA GLY A 635 22.90 -2.73 -25.63
C GLY A 635 22.41 -2.53 -24.19
N TYR A 636 21.37 -3.26 -23.77
CA TYR A 636 20.80 -3.14 -22.42
C TYR A 636 21.73 -3.59 -21.28
N ALA A 637 22.81 -4.32 -21.60
CA ALA A 637 23.81 -4.78 -20.65
C ALA A 637 24.46 -3.65 -19.83
N VAL A 638 24.33 -2.39 -20.27
CA VAL A 638 24.86 -1.19 -19.60
C VAL A 638 24.12 -0.84 -18.29
N LEU A 639 22.89 -1.34 -18.07
CA LEU A 639 21.98 -0.81 -17.04
C LEU A 639 21.81 -1.65 -15.77
N LEU A 640 22.40 -2.85 -15.71
CA LEU A 640 22.15 -3.83 -14.66
C LEU A 640 23.13 -3.75 -13.48
N ASP A 641 22.59 -3.75 -12.26
CA ASP A 641 23.32 -4.05 -11.02
C ASP A 641 23.88 -5.49 -11.07
N PRO A 642 25.13 -5.73 -10.64
CA PRO A 642 25.68 -7.09 -10.61
C PRO A 642 24.86 -7.98 -9.66
N PRO A 643 24.51 -9.23 -10.05
CA PRO A 643 23.82 -10.14 -9.15
C PRO A 643 24.71 -10.52 -7.97
N VAL A 644 24.13 -10.52 -6.76
CA VAL A 644 24.75 -10.94 -5.49
C VAL A 644 25.10 -12.44 -5.46
N ALA A 645 24.91 -13.22 -6.54
CA ALA A 645 25.31 -14.62 -6.59
C ALA A 645 25.51 -15.14 -8.02
N GLY A 646 26.75 -15.07 -8.52
CA GLY A 646 27.36 -16.17 -9.29
C GLY A 646 26.76 -16.59 -10.63
N GLY A 647 26.29 -15.67 -11.48
CA GLY A 647 25.90 -16.00 -12.86
C GLY A 647 26.04 -14.82 -13.81
N SER A 648 27.01 -14.88 -14.72
CA SER A 648 27.27 -13.90 -15.77
C SER A 648 26.80 -14.46 -17.11
N VAL A 649 25.57 -14.14 -17.52
CA VAL A 649 25.23 -14.12 -18.95
C VAL A 649 24.26 -12.97 -19.17
N ARG A 650 24.76 -11.92 -19.82
CA ARG A 650 23.97 -10.85 -20.43
C ARG A 650 23.89 -11.15 -21.92
N TYR A 651 22.84 -10.72 -22.63
CA TYR A 651 22.83 -10.87 -24.09
C TYR A 651 23.59 -9.70 -24.76
N PRO A 652 24.84 -9.88 -25.21
CA PRO A 652 25.45 -8.91 -26.11
C PRO A 652 24.60 -8.83 -27.40
N GLY A 653 24.04 -7.66 -27.70
CA GLY A 653 23.38 -7.37 -28.97
C GLY A 653 21.87 -7.10 -28.93
N ILE A 654 21.19 -7.20 -27.77
CA ILE A 654 19.80 -6.71 -27.67
C ILE A 654 19.82 -5.21 -27.36
N SER A 655 19.25 -4.40 -28.25
CA SER A 655 19.14 -2.96 -28.04
C SER A 655 18.17 -2.62 -26.91
N LEU A 656 18.35 -1.45 -26.29
CA LEU A 656 17.42 -0.93 -25.26
C LEU A 656 15.99 -0.86 -25.77
N ALA A 657 15.80 -0.43 -27.02
CA ALA A 657 14.49 -0.41 -27.67
C ALA A 657 13.89 -1.81 -27.85
N ALA A 658 14.70 -2.80 -28.26
CA ALA A 658 14.23 -4.18 -28.40
C ALA A 658 13.83 -4.79 -27.05
N PHE A 659 14.60 -4.52 -25.98
CA PHE A 659 14.26 -4.97 -24.64
C PHE A 659 12.97 -4.28 -24.13
N ALA A 660 12.82 -2.97 -24.34
CA ALA A 660 11.59 -2.23 -24.02
C ALA A 660 10.38 -2.83 -24.73
N ALA A 661 10.51 -3.15 -26.03
CA ALA A 661 9.45 -3.75 -26.82
C ALA A 661 9.06 -5.15 -26.30
N CYS A 662 10.04 -5.99 -25.94
CA CYS A 662 9.79 -7.29 -25.32
C CYS A 662 9.09 -7.17 -23.96
N ALA A 663 9.54 -6.25 -23.10
CA ALA A 663 8.91 -5.98 -21.82
C ALA A 663 7.45 -5.54 -22.00
N ASN A 664 7.19 -4.61 -22.93
CA ASN A 664 5.84 -4.15 -23.22
C ASN A 664 4.95 -5.23 -23.85
N ALA A 665 5.50 -6.09 -24.72
CA ALA A 665 4.76 -7.24 -25.24
C ALA A 665 4.32 -8.21 -24.12
N LEU A 666 5.18 -8.44 -23.13
CA LEU A 666 4.82 -9.25 -21.95
C LEU A 666 3.74 -8.58 -21.09
N ARG A 667 3.85 -7.27 -20.84
CA ARG A 667 2.84 -6.49 -20.11
C ARG A 667 1.48 -6.55 -20.81
N PHE A 668 1.47 -6.39 -22.14
CA PHE A 668 0.27 -6.51 -22.96
C PHE A 668 -0.34 -7.91 -22.89
N ALA A 669 0.48 -8.96 -23.02
CA ALA A 669 0.01 -10.34 -22.93
C ALA A 669 -0.60 -10.64 -21.54
N ALA A 670 0.08 -10.22 -20.46
CA ALA A 670 -0.38 -10.44 -19.09
C ALA A 670 -1.71 -9.71 -18.80
N THR A 671 -1.85 -8.45 -19.23
CA THR A 671 -3.11 -7.69 -19.08
C THR A 671 -4.24 -8.30 -19.91
N LEU A 672 -3.95 -8.82 -21.11
CA LEU A 672 -4.92 -9.54 -21.93
C LEU A 672 -5.36 -10.86 -21.28
N PHE A 673 -4.44 -11.64 -20.71
CA PHE A 673 -4.80 -12.85 -19.96
C PHE A 673 -5.67 -12.51 -18.74
N ALA A 674 -5.32 -11.47 -17.99
CA ALA A 674 -6.14 -10.99 -16.88
C ALA A 674 -7.57 -10.64 -17.33
N ALA A 675 -7.73 -9.95 -18.48
CA ALA A 675 -9.03 -9.65 -19.06
C ALA A 675 -9.83 -10.91 -19.42
N VAL A 676 -9.19 -11.90 -20.04
CA VAL A 676 -9.81 -13.18 -20.39
C VAL A 676 -10.25 -13.95 -19.15
N MET A 677 -9.44 -13.95 -18.09
CA MET A 677 -9.80 -14.57 -16.81
C MET A 677 -11.00 -13.87 -16.17
N VAL A 678 -11.04 -12.53 -16.12
CA VAL A 678 -12.19 -11.78 -15.59
C VAL A 678 -13.45 -12.02 -16.42
N PHE A 679 -13.32 -12.04 -17.74
CA PHE A 679 -14.42 -12.38 -18.65
C PHE A 679 -14.98 -13.78 -18.35
N ALA A 680 -14.10 -14.78 -18.20
CA ALA A 680 -14.51 -16.14 -17.88
C ALA A 680 -15.16 -16.23 -16.50
N LEU A 681 -14.62 -15.55 -15.48
CA LEU A 681 -15.24 -15.45 -14.16
C LEU A 681 -16.62 -14.79 -14.24
N SER A 682 -16.80 -13.75 -15.06
CA SER A 682 -18.11 -13.11 -15.27
C SER A 682 -19.14 -14.07 -15.84
N ALA A 683 -18.75 -14.88 -16.83
CA ALA A 683 -19.61 -15.93 -17.38
C ALA A 683 -19.91 -17.05 -16.36
N LEU A 684 -18.93 -17.41 -15.54
CA LEU A 684 -19.08 -18.50 -14.57
C LEU A 684 -19.91 -18.11 -13.36
N ILE A 685 -19.80 -16.87 -12.87
CA ILE A 685 -20.40 -16.46 -11.61
C ILE A 685 -21.69 -15.64 -11.83
N GLY A 686 -21.73 -14.80 -12.87
CA GLY A 686 -22.90 -14.01 -13.26
C GLY A 686 -23.26 -12.84 -12.34
N LYS A 687 -22.58 -12.66 -11.20
CA LYS A 687 -22.78 -11.54 -10.27
C LYS A 687 -21.53 -10.65 -10.24
N SER A 688 -21.67 -9.37 -10.60
CA SER A 688 -20.52 -8.48 -10.84
C SER A 688 -19.58 -8.32 -9.65
N ILE A 689 -20.09 -8.24 -8.41
CA ILE A 689 -19.25 -8.06 -7.20
C ILE A 689 -18.42 -9.30 -6.90
N THR A 690 -19.05 -10.46 -6.98
CA THR A 690 -18.38 -11.71 -6.69
C THR A 690 -17.29 -11.95 -7.73
N VAL A 691 -17.50 -11.50 -8.97
CA VAL A 691 -16.48 -11.50 -10.03
C VAL A 691 -15.35 -10.53 -9.71
N MET A 692 -15.66 -9.28 -9.34
CA MET A 692 -14.64 -8.28 -8.99
C MET A 692 -13.75 -8.74 -7.84
N LEU A 693 -14.33 -9.36 -6.80
CA LEU A 693 -13.59 -9.85 -5.64
C LEU A 693 -12.82 -11.14 -5.92
N THR A 694 -13.40 -12.07 -6.68
CA THR A 694 -12.67 -13.27 -7.10
C THR A 694 -11.51 -12.91 -8.02
N ALA A 695 -11.68 -11.92 -8.91
CA ALA A 695 -10.59 -11.39 -9.72
C ALA A 695 -9.52 -10.71 -8.85
N ALA A 696 -9.91 -9.86 -7.89
CA ALA A 696 -8.97 -9.23 -6.98
C ALA A 696 -8.17 -10.26 -6.16
N LEU A 697 -8.82 -11.30 -5.65
CA LEU A 697 -8.16 -12.41 -4.95
C LEU A 697 -7.25 -13.21 -5.89
N LEU A 698 -7.70 -13.49 -7.12
CA LEU A 698 -6.91 -14.21 -8.12
C LEU A 698 -5.62 -13.45 -8.47
N PHE A 699 -5.67 -12.11 -8.50
CA PHE A 699 -4.52 -11.28 -8.85
C PHE A 699 -3.61 -11.02 -7.63
N ALA A 700 -4.17 -10.73 -6.45
CA ALA A 700 -3.40 -10.34 -5.28
C ALA A 700 -2.85 -11.53 -4.47
N LEU A 701 -3.56 -12.66 -4.42
CA LEU A 701 -3.16 -13.79 -3.58
C LEU A 701 -1.84 -14.43 -4.02
N PRO A 702 -1.61 -14.73 -5.32
CA PRO A 702 -0.33 -15.28 -5.76
C PRO A 702 0.85 -14.32 -5.46
N ALA A 703 0.66 -13.01 -5.64
CA ALA A 703 1.67 -11.99 -5.32
C ALA A 703 1.98 -11.89 -3.82
N ALA A 704 0.97 -12.03 -2.96
CA ALA A 704 1.17 -12.06 -1.52
C ALA A 704 1.91 -13.33 -1.07
N LEU A 705 1.59 -14.48 -1.69
CA LEU A 705 2.21 -15.77 -1.36
C LEU A 705 3.60 -15.94 -1.96
N SER A 706 3.90 -15.36 -3.13
CA SER A 706 5.20 -15.43 -3.78
C SER A 706 6.30 -14.77 -2.95
N LYS A 707 5.97 -13.68 -2.25
CA LYS A 707 6.85 -13.00 -1.30
C LYS A 707 7.14 -13.81 -0.03
N SER A 708 6.39 -14.89 0.22
CA SER A 708 6.65 -15.80 1.32
C SER A 708 7.73 -16.82 0.93
N ARG A 709 8.82 -16.91 1.71
CA ARG A 709 10.00 -17.76 1.44
C ARG A 709 9.73 -19.28 1.30
N GLY A 710 8.47 -19.73 1.42
CA GLY A 710 8.07 -21.14 1.29
C GLY A 710 7.25 -21.50 0.05
N LEU A 711 6.85 -20.52 -0.78
CA LEU A 711 5.93 -20.71 -1.91
C LEU A 711 6.46 -20.05 -3.19
N ALA A 712 7.76 -20.20 -3.48
CA ALA A 712 8.41 -19.60 -4.66
C ALA A 712 7.71 -19.96 -5.99
N PHE A 713 7.06 -21.13 -6.09
CA PHE A 713 6.30 -21.50 -7.29
C PHE A 713 5.10 -20.56 -7.57
N MET A 714 4.56 -19.88 -6.55
CA MET A 714 3.45 -18.93 -6.72
C MET A 714 3.84 -17.72 -7.55
N ALA A 715 5.15 -17.39 -7.60
CA ALA A 715 5.67 -16.35 -8.49
C ALA A 715 5.43 -16.66 -9.97
N LYS A 716 5.23 -17.94 -10.35
CA LYS A 716 4.94 -18.36 -11.72
C LYS A 716 3.47 -18.17 -12.13
N ILE A 717 2.58 -18.03 -11.15
CA ILE A 717 1.12 -17.84 -11.32
C ILE A 717 0.75 -16.37 -11.08
N ASP A 718 1.72 -15.54 -10.69
CA ASP A 718 1.50 -14.13 -10.34
C ASP A 718 1.31 -13.24 -11.57
N ILE A 719 0.08 -12.78 -11.78
CA ILE A 719 -0.29 -11.86 -12.86
C ILE A 719 0.38 -10.50 -12.69
N LEU A 720 0.61 -10.04 -11.45
CA LEU A 720 1.24 -8.76 -11.20
C LEU A 720 2.71 -8.81 -11.61
N ASN A 721 3.44 -9.88 -11.27
CA ASN A 721 4.81 -10.04 -11.74
C ASN A 721 4.87 -10.14 -13.28
N ALA A 722 3.97 -10.90 -13.90
CA ALA A 722 3.89 -10.97 -15.36
C ALA A 722 3.56 -9.61 -16.01
N ALA A 723 2.68 -8.82 -15.38
CA ALA A 723 2.30 -7.49 -15.84
C ALA A 723 3.35 -6.40 -15.54
N ALA A 724 4.40 -6.70 -14.77
CA ALA A 724 5.57 -5.82 -14.63
C ALA A 724 6.50 -5.92 -15.85
N GLY A 725 6.54 -7.06 -16.55
CA GLY A 725 7.26 -7.26 -17.82
C GLY A 725 8.78 -7.25 -17.67
N GLY A 726 9.38 -6.08 -17.43
CA GLY A 726 10.84 -5.93 -17.29
C GLY A 726 11.40 -6.63 -16.05
N GLU A 727 10.71 -6.52 -14.91
CA GLU A 727 11.06 -7.26 -13.68
C GLU A 727 11.03 -8.78 -13.91
N LEU A 728 10.02 -9.28 -14.64
CA LEU A 728 9.92 -10.70 -14.99
C LEU A 728 11.11 -11.16 -15.86
N LEU A 729 11.51 -10.35 -16.84
CA LEU A 729 12.68 -10.65 -17.68
C LEU A 729 13.97 -10.69 -16.85
N ARG A 730 14.15 -9.74 -15.92
CA ARG A 730 15.30 -9.72 -15.00
C ARG A 730 15.32 -10.93 -14.06
N ILE A 731 14.18 -11.31 -13.48
CA ILE A 731 14.05 -12.52 -12.64
C ILE A 731 14.38 -13.77 -13.47
N SER A 732 13.88 -13.83 -14.70
CA SER A 732 14.10 -14.95 -15.61
C SER A 732 15.57 -15.13 -15.99
N GLU A 733 16.28 -14.01 -16.19
CA GLU A 733 17.74 -13.98 -16.37
C GLU A 733 18.48 -14.44 -15.11
N ALA A 734 18.08 -13.95 -13.93
CA ALA A 734 18.71 -14.32 -12.66
C ALA A 734 18.54 -15.81 -12.30
N GLU A 735 17.41 -16.43 -12.66
CA GLU A 735 17.16 -17.85 -12.38
C GLU A 735 17.89 -18.78 -13.35
N ASN A 736 18.03 -18.41 -14.63
CA ASN A 736 18.75 -19.22 -15.61
C ASN A 736 19.45 -18.37 -16.68
N PRO A 737 20.73 -18.02 -16.46
CA PRO A 737 21.49 -17.18 -17.38
C PRO A 737 21.69 -17.80 -18.78
N GLN A 738 21.68 -19.14 -18.91
CA GLN A 738 21.83 -19.82 -20.21
C GLN A 738 20.56 -19.78 -21.06
N HIS A 739 19.39 -19.68 -20.40
CA HIS A 739 18.11 -19.51 -21.07
C HIS A 739 17.27 -18.40 -20.41
N PRO A 740 17.65 -17.12 -20.60
CA PRO A 740 17.05 -15.99 -19.90
C PRO A 740 15.56 -15.74 -20.17
N LEU A 741 14.99 -16.33 -21.22
CA LEU A 741 13.56 -16.25 -21.51
C LEU A 741 12.75 -17.43 -20.95
N ARG A 742 13.40 -18.45 -20.38
CA ARG A 742 12.73 -19.71 -20.02
C ARG A 742 11.68 -19.52 -18.93
N TYR A 743 12.01 -18.77 -17.88
CA TYR A 743 11.06 -18.53 -16.79
C TYR A 743 9.91 -17.64 -17.26
N ALA A 744 10.20 -16.57 -18.01
CA ALA A 744 9.16 -15.72 -18.62
C ALA A 744 8.24 -16.48 -19.59
N ALA A 745 8.79 -17.38 -20.42
CA ALA A 745 7.99 -18.23 -21.30
C ALA A 745 7.11 -19.22 -20.52
N LEU A 746 7.64 -19.78 -19.43
CA LEU A 746 6.88 -20.67 -18.55
C LEU A 746 5.72 -19.96 -17.86
N THR A 747 5.92 -18.73 -17.34
CA THR A 747 4.84 -17.96 -16.72
C THR A 747 3.75 -17.62 -17.74
N VAL A 748 4.12 -17.19 -18.95
CA VAL A 748 3.17 -16.96 -20.06
C VAL A 748 2.40 -18.24 -20.42
N ALA A 749 3.08 -19.39 -20.51
CA ALA A 749 2.43 -20.67 -20.81
C ALA A 749 1.42 -21.09 -19.74
N VAL A 750 1.77 -20.91 -18.45
CA VAL A 750 0.86 -21.17 -17.32
C VAL A 750 -0.36 -20.25 -17.37
N MET A 751 -0.17 -18.95 -17.65
CA MET A 751 -1.28 -17.99 -17.78
C MET A 751 -2.21 -18.33 -18.94
N LEU A 752 -1.64 -18.70 -20.08
CA LEU A 752 -2.39 -19.13 -21.25
C LEU A 752 -3.22 -20.38 -20.91
N PHE A 753 -2.60 -21.37 -20.25
CA PHE A 753 -3.28 -22.60 -19.83
C PHE A 753 -4.46 -22.32 -18.91
N ILE A 754 -4.26 -21.50 -17.86
CA ILE A 754 -5.35 -21.10 -16.93
C ILE A 754 -6.46 -20.35 -17.68
N SER A 755 -6.10 -19.40 -18.55
CA SER A 755 -7.07 -18.63 -19.35
C SER A 755 -7.89 -19.52 -20.28
N VAL A 756 -7.26 -20.50 -20.93
CA VAL A 756 -7.93 -21.48 -21.81
C VAL A 756 -8.88 -22.36 -21.01
N LEU A 757 -8.45 -22.89 -19.87
CA LEU A 757 -9.30 -23.72 -19.00
C LEU A 757 -10.53 -22.96 -18.50
N LEU A 758 -10.33 -21.74 -17.98
CA LEU A 758 -11.43 -20.89 -17.49
C LEU A 758 -12.39 -20.53 -18.62
N THR A 759 -11.87 -20.17 -19.80
CA THR A 759 -12.69 -19.84 -20.97
C THR A 759 -13.46 -21.05 -21.49
N ALA A 760 -12.87 -22.25 -21.46
CA ALA A 760 -13.54 -23.49 -21.83
C ALA A 760 -14.68 -23.81 -20.86
N ALA A 761 -14.46 -23.66 -19.55
CA ALA A 761 -15.50 -23.83 -18.54
C ALA A 761 -16.62 -22.79 -18.70
N ALA A 762 -16.27 -21.52 -18.90
CA ALA A 762 -17.20 -20.42 -19.17
C ALA A 762 -18.05 -20.68 -20.42
N ARG A 763 -17.42 -21.14 -21.51
CA ARG A 763 -18.10 -21.48 -22.78
C ARG A 763 -19.06 -22.65 -22.57
N ARG A 764 -18.66 -23.69 -21.85
CA ARG A 764 -19.53 -24.84 -21.52
C ARG A 764 -20.77 -24.38 -20.75
N LYS A 765 -20.57 -23.62 -19.66
CA LYS A 765 -21.68 -23.07 -18.86
C LYS A 765 -22.60 -22.13 -19.65
N TRP A 766 -22.06 -21.28 -20.51
CA TRP A 766 -22.87 -20.37 -21.31
C TRP A 766 -23.64 -21.09 -22.43
N CYS A 767 -23.00 -22.04 -23.13
CA CYS A 767 -23.56 -22.63 -24.34
C CYS A 767 -24.40 -23.90 -24.09
N HIS A 768 -24.14 -24.65 -23.01
CA HIS A 768 -24.66 -26.00 -22.83
C HIS A 768 -25.49 -26.21 -21.55
N GLU A 769 -25.29 -25.44 -20.48
CA GLU A 769 -26.10 -25.57 -19.26
C GLU A 769 -27.39 -24.72 -19.37
N SER A 770 -28.55 -25.35 -19.56
CA SER A 770 -29.85 -24.69 -19.33
C SER A 770 -30.18 -24.72 -17.83
N GLU A 771 -30.52 -23.57 -17.24
CA GLU A 771 -30.94 -23.51 -15.82
C GLU A 771 -32.28 -24.24 -15.54
N VAL A 772 -32.97 -24.74 -16.57
CA VAL A 772 -34.33 -25.32 -16.51
C VAL A 772 -34.36 -26.75 -15.93
N GLY A 773 -33.25 -27.27 -15.40
CA GLY A 773 -33.16 -28.64 -14.87
C GLY A 773 -32.43 -28.79 -13.54
N LYS A 774 -32.39 -27.75 -12.69
CA LYS A 774 -31.85 -27.83 -11.31
C LYS A 774 -32.83 -27.29 -10.29
#